data_AF-A0A3B9I2G6-F1
#
_entry.id   AF-A0A3B9I2G6-F1
#
_cell.length_a   1.000
_cell.length_b   1.000
_cell.length_c   1.000
_cell.angle_alpha   90.00
_cell.angle_beta   90.00
_cell.angle_gamma   90.00
#
_symmetry.space_group_name_H-M   'P 1'
#
loop_
_entity.id
_entity.type
_entity.pdbx_description
1 polymer ?
#
loop_
_entity_poly.entity_id
_entity_poly.type
_entity_poly.pdbx_seq_one_letter_code
_entity_poly.pdbx_strand_id
1 'polypeptide(L)'
;MVIQTNTERTAATRKTALKLLVSDHRGDCRPPCMMACPAHTDVQGYAGLIANGQYKEAVKLIKEDLPIPASIGRVCPHPCETECRRNAVEKPVSIAALKAFAADYDLFDDREETYMPEMQPKTGKKVAIIGAGPAGLSAAYFLSKDGHNVEVFESMDKPGGMMRYGIPQYRLPKHVIDAEVKLIEKMGVKFNYNMRLGEDITLTYLEKHYDASFVAIGAWESSAMRCDGENAEGVIGGIDFLRQVTQNEPIKLGEKVLVVGGGNTAMDVARTCVRLGVKEVRVVYRRTEEEMPAEKIEIKEAKEEGVVFSFLSAPIKVVEENGKATGLLCQKMRLGEPDDSGRRKPEPIEGEIEMLQSETIIAAIGQNVSMGNVSEIKTTKWGTIQVNEGTFETNVEGVFAGGDAVTGPKIAIQAVADGKNASKVINSYLNGFTIPHREPIIVRQKDLTEKDFEKYQSEERMPLKHMEADLRKHNFEEIVTYYSESDARKEGSRCLECGCKDYFECQLIDYIKSEDIDTDKELGENHKRYEPQTHEFIDRNPDKCIQCGLCVRTCDEFMGITALGIVDRGFDALIAPEFNRPLEETDCISCGQCIDVCPVGAIQEKVRTHKEIPLNLEKTEGVCSNCSLGCNVIYQHEGKLIYKVTPNRLKDDGVLCQKGKFEFDYINMKNRITGPRLKVKGLDADISLEDAKIEFVSKLKSIKYLYGKDSIGFLVTQRLTNEELALIKELSAQLETEMIGSLNVEGSNIQSTVKYEELNNAELILAVGNVYESFAPMGVKIKNLKRPLISISTSGTRLDNFSDASYQTSNLETLFTNVLAILSGKAVENPTNDDYQAQQIANAYQKANKPVIVIDELTVSPVIQKLLGEIAVTTGKINKPHRGLLTLKKEANAQGSIDLGFTKSGSNILSRVKDGRIKALVIIGEEGIDTTDLEVEYLVAMSMFPSNITDKANLVLPLVSLAESVGTLTRTDGTVQKTCMAIKPKTGISNYEMLDEFIKYLVPRA
;
A
#
# COMPACT_ATOMS: atom_id res chain seq x y z
N MET A 1 2.11 43.16 21.32
CA MET A 1 0.90 42.66 20.65
C MET A 1 0.78 41.18 20.97
N VAL A 2 -0.28 40.75 21.66
CA VAL A 2 -0.53 39.32 21.95
C VAL A 2 -1.56 38.85 20.93
N ILE A 3 -1.16 37.98 20.00
CA ILE A 3 -2.08 37.39 19.01
C ILE A 3 -2.69 36.14 19.65
N GLN A 4 -4.00 36.14 19.85
CA GLN A 4 -4.74 34.97 20.29
C GLN A 4 -5.36 34.28 19.07
N THR A 5 -4.86 33.10 18.73
CA THR A 5 -5.32 32.32 17.57
C THR A 5 -6.32 31.23 17.95
N ASN A 6 -6.58 31.01 19.24
CA ASN A 6 -7.53 30.00 19.73
C ASN A 6 -8.59 30.64 20.64
N THR A 7 -9.53 31.33 20.02
CA THR A 7 -10.71 31.94 20.64
C THR A 7 -11.98 31.33 20.07
N GLU A 8 -13.11 31.43 20.78
CA GLU A 8 -14.42 30.97 20.27
C GLU A 8 -14.76 31.61 18.91
N ARG A 9 -14.47 32.92 18.76
CA ARG A 9 -14.68 33.63 17.49
C ARG A 9 -13.85 33.01 16.36
N THR A 10 -12.56 32.78 16.58
CA THR A 10 -11.69 32.18 15.56
C THR A 10 -12.10 30.74 15.24
N ALA A 11 -12.54 29.95 16.23
CA ALA A 11 -13.05 28.60 16.01
C ALA A 11 -14.34 28.62 15.18
N ALA A 12 -15.30 29.49 15.52
CA ALA A 12 -16.53 29.65 14.75
C ALA A 12 -16.25 30.07 13.29
N THR A 13 -15.34 31.02 13.08
CA THR A 13 -14.94 31.44 11.73
C THR A 13 -14.27 30.31 10.95
N ARG A 14 -13.38 29.52 11.56
CA ARG A 14 -12.77 28.34 10.91
C ARG A 14 -13.82 27.31 10.52
N LYS A 15 -14.75 26.98 11.42
CA LYS A 15 -15.84 26.04 11.13
C LYS A 15 -16.68 26.50 9.94
N THR A 16 -17.02 27.78 9.87
CA THR A 16 -17.76 28.33 8.72
C THR A 16 -16.94 28.26 7.44
N ALA A 17 -15.65 28.59 7.46
CA ALA A 17 -14.79 28.50 6.29
C ALA A 17 -14.66 27.05 5.80
N LEU A 18 -14.43 26.09 6.70
CA LEU A 18 -14.34 24.66 6.36
C LEU A 18 -15.66 24.13 5.78
N LYS A 19 -16.81 24.54 6.31
CA LYS A 19 -18.12 24.20 5.74
C LYS A 19 -18.28 24.66 4.29
N LEU A 20 -17.78 25.85 3.96
CA LEU A 20 -17.80 26.36 2.58
C LEU A 20 -16.80 25.63 1.67
N LEU A 21 -15.64 25.21 2.19
CA LEU A 21 -14.70 24.42 1.41
C LEU A 21 -15.24 23.01 1.12
N VAL A 22 -15.93 22.42 2.09
CA VAL A 22 -16.52 21.08 1.96
C VAL A 22 -17.77 21.09 1.06
N SER A 23 -18.47 22.22 0.94
CA SER A 23 -19.74 22.26 0.19
C SER A 23 -19.62 22.03 -1.31
N ASP A 24 -18.45 22.25 -1.91
CA ASP A 24 -18.16 21.95 -3.33
C ASP A 24 -17.09 20.85 -3.49
N HIS A 25 -16.50 20.38 -2.38
CA HIS A 25 -15.52 19.29 -2.41
C HIS A 25 -16.23 17.94 -2.56
N ARG A 26 -15.97 17.25 -3.66
CA ARG A 26 -16.63 16.01 -4.05
C ARG A 26 -15.62 14.88 -4.24
N GLY A 27 -15.84 13.79 -3.51
CA GLY A 27 -14.94 12.64 -3.46
C GLY A 27 -15.39 11.65 -2.39
N ASP A 28 -15.18 10.36 -2.61
CA ASP A 28 -15.20 9.42 -1.49
C ASP A 28 -13.84 9.51 -0.78
N CYS A 29 -13.81 10.03 0.45
CA CYS A 29 -12.57 9.98 1.23
C CYS A 29 -12.15 8.52 1.49
N ARG A 30 -13.13 7.63 1.72
CA ARG A 30 -12.95 6.20 1.91
C ARG A 30 -13.99 5.43 1.07
N PRO A 31 -13.65 4.25 0.55
CA PRO A 31 -14.51 3.54 -0.39
C PRO A 31 -15.81 3.02 0.28
N PRO A 32 -16.95 2.96 -0.43
CA PRO A 32 -18.23 2.52 0.14
C PRO A 32 -18.19 1.11 0.75
N CYS A 33 -17.44 0.19 0.15
CA CYS A 33 -17.27 -1.18 0.65
C CYS A 33 -16.60 -1.26 2.03
N MET A 34 -15.73 -0.29 2.38
CA MET A 34 -15.17 -0.19 3.73
C MET A 34 -16.21 0.37 4.72
N MET A 35 -17.02 1.34 4.29
CA MET A 35 -18.05 1.94 5.13
C MET A 35 -19.19 0.95 5.43
N ALA A 36 -19.48 0.04 4.51
CA ALA A 36 -20.45 -1.03 4.68
C ALA A 36 -19.96 -2.17 5.59
N CYS A 37 -18.64 -2.31 5.77
CA CYS A 37 -18.08 -3.31 6.66
C CYS A 37 -18.18 -2.80 8.12
N PRO A 38 -18.86 -3.50 9.04
CA PRO A 38 -18.95 -3.06 10.43
C PRO A 38 -17.58 -2.88 11.10
N ALA A 39 -16.60 -3.71 10.73
CA ALA A 39 -15.25 -3.61 11.25
C ALA A 39 -14.40 -2.58 10.49
N HIS A 40 -14.94 -1.87 9.50
CA HIS A 40 -14.24 -0.89 8.66
C HIS A 40 -12.92 -1.38 8.05
N THR A 41 -12.82 -2.68 7.72
CA THR A 41 -11.62 -3.24 7.08
C THR A 41 -11.32 -2.53 5.76
N ASP A 42 -10.06 -2.18 5.48
CA ASP A 42 -9.65 -1.49 4.24
C ASP A 42 -9.73 -2.39 2.98
N VAL A 43 -10.95 -2.58 2.48
CA VAL A 43 -11.25 -3.42 1.31
C VAL A 43 -10.47 -3.01 0.07
N GLN A 44 -10.42 -1.71 -0.24
CA GLN A 44 -9.70 -1.22 -1.42
C GLN A 44 -8.21 -1.49 -1.30
N GLY A 45 -7.63 -1.21 -0.12
CA GLY A 45 -6.22 -1.45 0.16
C GLY A 45 -5.83 -2.91 -0.03
N TYR A 46 -6.46 -3.86 0.66
CA TYR A 46 -6.03 -5.26 0.55
C TYR A 46 -6.37 -5.89 -0.81
N ALA A 47 -7.47 -5.49 -1.46
CA ALA A 47 -7.77 -5.98 -2.81
C ALA A 47 -6.71 -5.50 -3.82
N GLY A 48 -6.26 -4.25 -3.72
CA GLY A 48 -5.19 -3.73 -4.56
C GLY A 48 -3.81 -4.30 -4.23
N LEU A 49 -3.50 -4.54 -2.94
CA LEU A 49 -2.26 -5.21 -2.53
C LEU A 49 -2.19 -6.62 -3.12
N ILE A 50 -3.29 -7.38 -3.06
CA ILE A 50 -3.38 -8.70 -3.72
C ILE A 50 -3.16 -8.57 -5.23
N ALA A 51 -3.80 -7.60 -5.90
CA ALA A 51 -3.60 -7.37 -7.33
C ALA A 51 -2.12 -7.04 -7.68
N ASN A 52 -1.48 -6.24 -6.82
CA ASN A 52 -0.06 -5.87 -6.90
C ASN A 52 0.89 -7.06 -6.57
N GLY A 53 0.39 -8.15 -5.99
CA GLY A 53 1.18 -9.33 -5.60
C GLY A 53 1.86 -9.19 -4.23
N GLN A 54 1.31 -8.34 -3.36
CA GLN A 54 1.79 -8.03 -2.00
C GLN A 54 0.89 -8.70 -0.96
N TYR A 55 0.89 -10.04 -0.92
CA TYR A 55 -0.08 -10.80 -0.13
C TYR A 55 0.18 -10.68 1.39
N LYS A 56 1.45 -10.66 1.81
CA LYS A 56 1.83 -10.46 3.21
C LYS A 56 1.38 -9.09 3.72
N GLU A 57 1.60 -8.06 2.91
CA GLU A 57 1.16 -6.69 3.20
C GLU A 57 -0.38 -6.60 3.22
N ALA A 58 -1.07 -7.34 2.35
CA ALA A 58 -2.53 -7.42 2.35
C ALA A 58 -3.06 -8.00 3.68
N VAL A 59 -2.44 -9.06 4.21
CA VAL A 59 -2.83 -9.64 5.50
C VAL A 59 -2.48 -8.74 6.67
N LYS A 60 -1.31 -8.08 6.64
CA LYS A 60 -0.93 -7.05 7.61
C LYS A 60 -2.03 -5.99 7.71
N LEU A 61 -2.45 -5.44 6.56
CA LEU A 61 -3.50 -4.43 6.48
C LEU A 61 -4.86 -4.95 6.98
N ILE A 62 -5.25 -6.18 6.62
CA ILE A 62 -6.49 -6.78 7.12
C ILE A 62 -6.47 -6.91 8.65
N LYS A 63 -5.35 -7.37 9.21
CA LYS A 63 -5.17 -7.59 10.66
C LYS A 63 -5.09 -6.30 11.48
N GLU A 64 -5.00 -5.12 10.86
CA GLU A 64 -5.18 -3.84 11.55
C GLU A 64 -6.61 -3.67 12.10
N ASP A 65 -7.60 -4.28 11.44
CA ASP A 65 -9.02 -4.16 11.81
C ASP A 65 -9.69 -5.51 12.10
N LEU A 66 -9.15 -6.62 11.59
CA LEU A 66 -9.77 -7.94 11.62
C LEU A 66 -8.73 -9.02 11.98
N PRO A 67 -8.70 -9.51 13.23
CA PRO A 67 -7.66 -10.43 13.69
C PRO A 67 -7.85 -11.89 13.28
N ILE A 68 -9.07 -12.25 12.85
CA ILE A 68 -9.46 -13.60 12.44
C ILE A 68 -9.97 -13.63 10.98
N PRO A 69 -9.16 -13.18 10.00
CA PRO A 69 -9.62 -13.00 8.63
C PRO A 69 -9.90 -14.29 7.86
N ALA A 70 -9.24 -15.42 8.18
CA ALA A 70 -9.48 -16.70 7.52
C ALA A 70 -10.86 -17.26 7.89
N SER A 71 -11.22 -17.18 9.17
CA SER A 71 -12.56 -17.58 9.64
C SER A 71 -13.64 -16.68 9.06
N ILE A 72 -13.46 -15.35 9.16
CA ILE A 72 -14.45 -14.39 8.70
C ILE A 72 -14.58 -14.36 7.16
N GLY A 73 -13.51 -14.61 6.41
CA GLY A 73 -13.54 -14.75 4.95
C GLY A 73 -14.47 -15.87 4.48
N ARG A 74 -14.64 -16.93 5.28
CA ARG A 74 -15.49 -18.08 4.98
C ARG A 74 -16.97 -17.89 5.33
N VAL A 75 -17.26 -17.15 6.40
CA VAL A 75 -18.62 -17.13 6.99
C VAL A 75 -19.34 -15.78 6.87
N CYS A 76 -18.66 -14.73 6.41
CA CYS A 76 -19.22 -13.39 6.32
C CYS A 76 -20.30 -13.29 5.20
N PRO A 77 -21.46 -12.66 5.46
CA PRO A 77 -22.46 -12.34 4.44
C PRO A 77 -22.10 -11.10 3.61
N HIS A 78 -20.84 -10.66 3.66
CA HIS A 78 -20.23 -9.72 2.71
C HIS A 78 -21.05 -8.45 2.38
N PRO A 79 -21.49 -7.66 3.38
CA PRO A 79 -22.21 -6.40 3.13
C PRO A 79 -21.38 -5.39 2.32
N CYS A 80 -20.04 -5.52 2.37
CA CYS A 80 -19.12 -4.76 1.54
C CYS A 80 -19.26 -5.02 0.04
N GLU A 81 -19.74 -6.19 -0.38
CA GLU A 81 -20.01 -6.52 -1.79
C GLU A 81 -21.34 -5.92 -2.27
N THR A 82 -22.31 -5.70 -1.36
CA THR A 82 -23.58 -5.02 -1.68
C THR A 82 -23.35 -3.56 -2.06
N GLU A 83 -22.48 -2.86 -1.34
CA GLU A 83 -22.12 -1.46 -1.61
C GLU A 83 -20.94 -1.31 -2.61
N CYS A 84 -20.50 -2.41 -3.23
CA CYS A 84 -19.44 -2.35 -4.22
C CYS A 84 -19.90 -1.63 -5.48
N ARG A 85 -19.20 -0.57 -5.90
CA ARG A 85 -19.54 0.20 -7.11
C ARG A 85 -19.48 -0.59 -8.42
N ARG A 86 -18.83 -1.78 -8.42
CA ARG A 86 -18.93 -2.68 -9.58
C ARG A 86 -20.35 -3.15 -9.85
N ASN A 87 -21.27 -3.11 -8.87
CA ASN A 87 -22.69 -3.44 -9.10
C ASN A 87 -23.35 -2.56 -10.18
N ALA A 88 -22.79 -1.37 -10.46
CA ALA A 88 -23.24 -0.49 -11.55
C ALA A 88 -22.61 -0.84 -12.93
N VAL A 89 -21.69 -1.80 -12.98
CA VAL A 89 -21.02 -2.30 -14.20
C VAL A 89 -21.38 -3.77 -14.43
N GLU A 90 -21.10 -4.64 -13.45
CA GLU A 90 -21.53 -6.04 -13.39
C GLU A 90 -21.56 -6.60 -11.95
N LYS A 91 -21.19 -7.87 -11.73
CA LYS A 91 -21.06 -8.48 -10.39
C LYS A 91 -19.97 -7.78 -9.56
N PRO A 92 -20.12 -7.72 -8.23
CA PRO A 92 -19.14 -7.04 -7.37
C PRO A 92 -17.81 -7.80 -7.34
N VAL A 93 -16.78 -7.16 -6.79
CA VAL A 93 -15.52 -7.84 -6.46
C VAL A 93 -15.79 -8.89 -5.38
N SER A 94 -15.19 -10.06 -5.50
CA SER A 94 -15.29 -11.17 -4.54
C SER A 94 -14.44 -10.93 -3.29
N ILE A 95 -14.83 -9.92 -2.52
CA ILE A 95 -14.09 -9.38 -1.38
C ILE A 95 -13.88 -10.44 -0.30
N ALA A 96 -14.89 -11.25 0.01
CA ALA A 96 -14.76 -12.31 1.02
C ALA A 96 -13.75 -13.38 0.60
N ALA A 97 -13.76 -13.77 -0.68
CA ALA A 97 -12.83 -14.74 -1.23
C ALA A 97 -11.38 -14.23 -1.28
N LEU A 98 -11.18 -12.96 -1.63
CA LEU A 98 -9.85 -12.31 -1.58
C LEU A 98 -9.28 -12.29 -0.16
N LYS A 99 -10.14 -12.01 0.84
CA LYS A 99 -9.77 -12.03 2.25
C LYS A 99 -9.38 -13.44 2.72
N ALA A 100 -10.18 -14.45 2.37
CA ALA A 100 -9.88 -15.84 2.68
C ALA A 100 -8.56 -16.29 2.04
N PHE A 101 -8.34 -15.98 0.76
CA PHE A 101 -7.08 -16.25 0.06
C PHE A 101 -5.88 -15.63 0.78
N ALA A 102 -5.93 -14.35 1.11
CA ALA A 102 -4.82 -13.67 1.78
C ALA A 102 -4.54 -14.31 3.14
N ALA A 103 -5.57 -14.56 3.94
CA ALA A 103 -5.42 -15.17 5.24
C ALA A 103 -4.89 -16.60 5.19
N ASP A 104 -5.33 -17.41 4.23
CA ASP A 104 -4.83 -18.77 4.03
C ASP A 104 -3.37 -18.78 3.58
N TYR A 105 -2.98 -17.84 2.72
CA TYR A 105 -1.58 -17.63 2.34
C TYR A 105 -0.69 -17.37 3.55
N ASP A 106 -1.14 -16.57 4.51
CA ASP A 106 -0.36 -16.26 5.73
C ASP A 106 -0.31 -17.41 6.75
N LEU A 107 -1.38 -18.21 6.85
CA LEU A 107 -1.50 -19.27 7.85
C LEU A 107 -0.90 -20.60 7.40
N PHE A 108 -0.92 -20.91 6.10
CA PHE A 108 -0.66 -22.25 5.59
C PHE A 108 0.43 -22.33 4.50
N ASP A 109 1.02 -21.21 4.09
CA ASP A 109 2.14 -21.20 3.14
C ASP A 109 3.49 -21.23 3.85
N ASP A 110 4.25 -22.31 3.68
CA ASP A 110 5.56 -22.48 4.33
C ASP A 110 6.68 -21.61 3.72
N ARG A 111 6.42 -20.88 2.62
CA ARG A 111 7.43 -20.02 1.97
C ARG A 111 7.73 -18.76 2.77
N GLU A 112 6.80 -18.31 3.62
CA GLU A 112 6.94 -17.11 4.43
C GLU A 112 6.51 -17.34 5.88
N GLU A 113 7.10 -16.59 6.81
CA GLU A 113 6.64 -16.61 8.20
C GLU A 113 5.30 -15.89 8.34
N THR A 114 4.36 -16.54 9.05
CA THR A 114 3.07 -15.98 9.45
C THR A 114 3.25 -14.63 10.13
N TYR A 115 2.48 -13.65 9.68
CA TYR A 115 2.50 -12.29 10.18
C TYR A 115 2.05 -12.22 11.64
N MET A 116 2.93 -11.65 12.47
CA MET A 116 2.68 -11.26 13.86
C MET A 116 2.68 -9.73 13.96
N PRO A 117 1.65 -9.12 14.59
CA PRO A 117 1.66 -7.67 14.82
C PRO A 117 2.80 -7.25 15.76
N GLU A 118 3.27 -6.02 15.58
CA GLU A 118 4.17 -5.39 16.53
C GLU A 118 3.43 -5.10 17.85
N MET A 119 4.03 -5.55 18.95
CA MET A 119 3.46 -5.44 20.30
C MET A 119 3.99 -4.17 21.00
N GLN A 120 3.09 -3.38 21.57
CA GLN A 120 3.47 -2.22 22.38
C GLN A 120 4.17 -2.65 23.69
N PRO A 121 4.96 -1.76 24.33
CA PRO A 121 5.57 -2.02 25.61
C PRO A 121 4.55 -2.45 26.67
N LYS A 122 4.94 -3.38 27.55
CA LYS A 122 4.06 -3.90 28.61
C LYS A 122 3.57 -2.77 29.52
N THR A 123 2.26 -2.62 29.64
CA THR A 123 1.60 -1.59 30.47
C THR A 123 1.50 -1.99 31.95
N GLY A 124 1.64 -3.28 32.25
CA GLY A 124 1.43 -3.84 33.60
C GLY A 124 -0.05 -4.04 33.97
N LYS A 125 -0.98 -3.54 33.17
CA LYS A 125 -2.44 -3.69 33.36
C LYS A 125 -2.91 -5.10 33.00
N LYS A 126 -3.95 -5.57 33.68
CA LYS A 126 -4.57 -6.88 33.49
C LYS A 126 -6.01 -6.73 33.03
N VAL A 127 -6.39 -7.44 31.97
CA VAL A 127 -7.76 -7.45 31.43
C VAL A 127 -8.29 -8.87 31.36
N ALA A 128 -9.48 -9.09 31.91
CA ALA A 128 -10.22 -10.34 31.76
C ALA A 128 -11.20 -10.24 30.59
N ILE A 129 -11.27 -11.27 29.75
CA ILE A 129 -12.25 -11.37 28.66
C ILE A 129 -13.09 -12.61 28.90
N ILE A 130 -14.40 -12.48 28.85
CA ILE A 130 -15.35 -13.57 29.13
C ILE A 130 -16.00 -13.96 27.81
N GLY A 131 -15.65 -15.14 27.31
CA GLY A 131 -16.01 -15.68 26.00
C GLY A 131 -14.88 -15.57 24.98
N ALA A 132 -14.52 -16.69 24.34
CA ALA A 132 -13.54 -16.78 23.27
C ALA A 132 -14.22 -16.83 21.88
N GLY A 133 -15.37 -16.17 21.72
CA GLY A 133 -16.04 -15.96 20.42
C GLY A 133 -15.41 -14.83 19.59
N PRO A 134 -16.00 -14.45 18.45
CA PRO A 134 -15.44 -13.40 17.57
C PRO A 134 -15.12 -12.07 18.28
N ALA A 135 -16.05 -11.59 19.13
CA ALA A 135 -15.85 -10.35 19.89
C ALA A 135 -14.72 -10.48 20.92
N GLY A 136 -14.69 -11.58 21.68
CA GLY A 136 -13.67 -11.83 22.70
C GLY A 136 -12.27 -12.03 22.10
N LEU A 137 -12.15 -12.82 21.03
CA LEU A 137 -10.89 -12.99 20.29
C LEU A 137 -10.39 -11.66 19.71
N SER A 138 -11.32 -10.84 19.20
CA SER A 138 -10.95 -9.52 18.69
C SER A 138 -10.46 -8.59 19.79
N ALA A 139 -11.16 -8.51 20.91
CA ALA A 139 -10.72 -7.72 22.06
C ALA A 139 -9.37 -8.22 22.60
N ALA A 140 -9.18 -9.54 22.67
CA ALA A 140 -7.94 -10.15 23.15
C ALA A 140 -6.73 -9.78 22.29
N TYR A 141 -6.91 -9.84 20.96
CA TYR A 141 -5.87 -9.46 20.00
C TYR A 141 -5.44 -8.01 20.18
N PHE A 142 -6.39 -7.06 20.18
CA PHE A 142 -6.06 -5.63 20.23
C PHE A 142 -5.55 -5.19 21.61
N LEU A 143 -6.12 -5.66 22.71
CA LEU A 143 -5.63 -5.33 24.05
C LEU A 143 -4.24 -5.90 24.32
N SER A 144 -3.96 -7.11 23.82
CA SER A 144 -2.62 -7.69 23.91
C SER A 144 -1.64 -6.88 23.06
N LYS A 145 -2.01 -6.51 21.83
CA LYS A 145 -1.21 -5.63 20.95
C LYS A 145 -0.86 -4.30 21.61
N ASP A 146 -1.78 -3.74 22.39
CA ASP A 146 -1.59 -2.50 23.18
C ASP A 146 -0.75 -2.70 24.46
N GLY A 147 -0.23 -3.91 24.69
CA GLY A 147 0.72 -4.21 25.78
C GLY A 147 0.06 -4.59 27.11
N HIS A 148 -1.23 -4.89 27.14
CA HIS A 148 -1.93 -5.36 28.33
C HIS A 148 -1.79 -6.87 28.53
N ASN A 149 -1.80 -7.32 29.79
CA ASN A 149 -1.85 -8.76 30.10
C ASN A 149 -3.31 -9.24 30.01
N VAL A 150 -3.61 -10.05 29.00
CA VAL A 150 -4.98 -10.52 28.73
C VAL A 150 -5.16 -11.97 29.12
N GLU A 151 -6.22 -12.26 29.87
CA GLU A 151 -6.68 -13.62 30.15
C GLU A 151 -8.13 -13.78 29.68
N VAL A 152 -8.38 -14.82 28.89
CA VAL A 152 -9.69 -15.16 28.32
C VAL A 152 -10.26 -16.33 29.09
N PHE A 153 -11.52 -16.23 29.50
CA PHE A 153 -12.29 -17.26 30.16
C PHE A 153 -13.37 -17.77 29.21
N GLU A 154 -13.31 -19.05 28.84
CA GLU A 154 -14.23 -19.67 27.90
C GLU A 154 -14.98 -20.80 28.59
N SER A 155 -16.30 -20.81 28.46
CA SER A 155 -17.19 -21.81 29.02
C SER A 155 -17.04 -23.19 28.36
N MET A 156 -16.61 -23.22 27.11
CA MET A 156 -16.41 -24.44 26.31
C MET A 156 -14.96 -24.95 26.41
N ASP A 157 -14.72 -26.16 25.89
CA ASP A 157 -13.43 -26.83 25.91
C ASP A 157 -12.42 -26.25 24.90
N LYS A 158 -12.89 -25.50 23.89
CA LYS A 158 -12.08 -24.91 22.83
C LYS A 158 -12.55 -23.49 22.44
N PRO A 159 -11.65 -22.65 21.91
CA PRO A 159 -11.95 -21.26 21.55
C PRO A 159 -12.68 -21.16 20.20
N GLY A 160 -13.37 -20.05 19.95
CA GLY A 160 -14.08 -19.75 18.70
C GLY A 160 -15.58 -19.50 18.87
N GLY A 161 -16.15 -19.81 20.04
CA GLY A 161 -17.56 -19.58 20.36
C GLY A 161 -18.51 -20.07 19.25
N MET A 162 -19.48 -19.25 18.87
CA MET A 162 -20.43 -19.59 17.79
C MET A 162 -19.79 -19.94 16.44
N MET A 163 -18.60 -19.44 16.11
CA MET A 163 -17.90 -19.87 14.89
C MET A 163 -17.46 -21.34 14.97
N ARG A 164 -17.05 -21.79 16.16
CA ARG A 164 -16.68 -23.20 16.36
C ARG A 164 -17.92 -24.08 16.47
N TYR A 165 -18.85 -23.74 17.35
CA TYR A 165 -19.91 -24.66 17.76
C TYR A 165 -21.24 -24.45 17.03
N GLY A 166 -21.42 -23.31 16.36
CA GLY A 166 -22.64 -22.97 15.62
C GLY A 166 -22.51 -23.02 14.10
N ILE A 167 -21.30 -23.25 13.56
CA ILE A 167 -21.04 -23.35 12.10
C ILE A 167 -20.44 -24.73 11.79
N PRO A 168 -20.97 -25.50 10.84
CA PRO A 168 -20.45 -26.83 10.51
C PRO A 168 -19.03 -26.84 9.95
N GLN A 169 -18.34 -27.98 10.08
CA GLN A 169 -16.95 -28.14 9.65
C GLN A 169 -16.75 -27.96 8.14
N TYR A 170 -17.72 -28.35 7.31
CA TYR A 170 -17.62 -28.22 5.85
C TYR A 170 -17.64 -26.76 5.36
N ARG A 171 -18.10 -25.83 6.22
CA ARG A 171 -18.22 -24.40 5.94
C ARG A 171 -17.14 -23.58 6.64
N LEU A 172 -16.82 -23.94 7.88
CA LEU A 172 -15.69 -23.37 8.62
C LEU A 172 -14.88 -24.49 9.31
N PRO A 173 -13.78 -24.92 8.69
CA PRO A 173 -12.92 -25.95 9.25
C PRO A 173 -12.32 -25.54 10.60
N LYS A 174 -12.33 -26.46 11.57
CA LYS A 174 -11.92 -26.15 12.94
C LYS A 174 -10.42 -25.85 13.07
N HIS A 175 -9.61 -26.46 12.21
CA HIS A 175 -8.17 -26.20 12.17
C HIS A 175 -7.83 -24.76 11.75
N VAL A 176 -8.69 -24.08 10.99
CA VAL A 176 -8.53 -22.66 10.64
C VAL A 176 -8.69 -21.79 11.87
N ILE A 177 -9.74 -22.04 12.67
CA ILE A 177 -9.96 -21.35 13.95
C ILE A 177 -8.77 -21.63 14.90
N ASP A 178 -8.33 -22.89 14.99
CA ASP A 178 -7.18 -23.27 15.83
C ASP A 178 -5.90 -22.52 15.42
N ALA A 179 -5.64 -22.37 14.11
CA ALA A 179 -4.47 -21.66 13.60
C ALA A 179 -4.51 -20.15 13.95
N GLU A 180 -5.66 -19.50 13.81
CA GLU A 180 -5.83 -18.09 14.15
C GLU A 180 -5.75 -17.84 15.67
N VAL A 181 -6.35 -18.71 16.49
CA VAL A 181 -6.27 -18.58 17.95
C VAL A 181 -4.84 -18.83 18.43
N LYS A 182 -4.12 -19.78 17.83
CA LYS A 182 -2.70 -20.00 18.15
C LYS A 182 -1.82 -18.78 17.89
N LEU A 183 -2.17 -17.93 16.91
CA LEU A 183 -1.52 -16.64 16.72
C LEU A 183 -1.75 -15.72 17.93
N ILE A 184 -2.99 -15.63 18.41
CA ILE A 184 -3.37 -14.82 19.58
C ILE A 184 -2.70 -15.36 20.85
N GLU A 185 -2.58 -16.69 21.00
CA GLU A 185 -1.81 -17.31 22.09
C GLU A 185 -0.32 -16.95 22.03
N LYS A 186 0.30 -16.95 20.84
CA LYS A 186 1.69 -16.52 20.64
C LYS A 186 1.93 -15.05 21.02
N MET A 187 0.89 -14.20 20.99
CA MET A 187 0.96 -12.82 21.49
C MET A 187 0.99 -12.74 23.02
N GLY A 188 0.85 -13.86 23.75
CA GLY A 188 0.89 -13.93 25.20
C GLY A 188 -0.48 -13.93 25.89
N VAL A 189 -1.57 -14.04 25.13
CA VAL A 189 -2.92 -14.20 25.69
C VAL A 189 -3.06 -15.58 26.31
N LYS A 190 -3.59 -15.65 27.54
CA LYS A 190 -3.89 -16.93 28.20
C LYS A 190 -5.35 -17.29 28.05
N PHE A 191 -5.63 -18.54 27.70
CA PHE A 191 -6.98 -19.07 27.62
C PHE A 191 -7.25 -20.05 28.77
N ASN A 192 -8.35 -19.81 29.49
CA ASN A 192 -8.85 -20.66 30.55
C ASN A 192 -10.19 -21.26 30.10
N TYR A 193 -10.15 -22.51 29.64
CA TYR A 193 -11.31 -23.25 29.13
C TYR A 193 -12.13 -23.87 30.25
N ASN A 194 -13.39 -24.23 29.95
CA ASN A 194 -14.35 -24.77 30.91
C ASN A 194 -14.54 -23.87 32.14
N MET A 195 -14.59 -22.55 31.95
CA MET A 195 -14.85 -21.57 32.99
C MET A 195 -16.04 -20.70 32.62
N ARG A 196 -17.15 -20.86 33.34
CA ARG A 196 -18.39 -20.12 33.13
C ARG A 196 -18.58 -19.00 34.15
N LEU A 197 -18.92 -17.82 33.67
CA LEU A 197 -19.26 -16.67 34.50
C LEU A 197 -20.58 -16.92 35.26
N GLY A 198 -20.56 -16.71 36.58
CA GLY A 198 -21.67 -16.99 37.49
C GLY A 198 -21.64 -18.40 38.10
N GLU A 199 -20.73 -19.27 37.67
CA GLU A 199 -20.56 -20.63 38.20
C GLU A 199 -19.12 -20.87 38.67
N ASP A 200 -18.16 -20.91 37.73
CA ASP A 200 -16.74 -21.16 38.02
C ASP A 200 -15.97 -19.87 38.35
N ILE A 201 -16.38 -18.76 37.75
CA ILE A 201 -15.82 -17.42 37.98
C ILE A 201 -16.93 -16.44 38.31
N THR A 202 -16.68 -15.50 39.23
CA THR A 202 -17.67 -14.50 39.66
C THR A 202 -17.24 -13.11 39.24
N LEU A 203 -18.20 -12.18 39.10
CA LEU A 203 -17.88 -10.79 38.77
C LEU A 203 -16.97 -10.15 39.85
N THR A 204 -17.24 -10.43 41.13
CA THR A 204 -16.41 -9.98 42.25
C THR A 204 -14.97 -10.51 42.20
N TYR A 205 -14.75 -11.72 41.68
CA TYR A 205 -13.39 -12.22 41.46
C TYR A 205 -12.69 -11.38 40.39
N LEU A 206 -13.37 -11.10 39.28
CA LEU A 206 -12.81 -10.32 38.18
C LEU A 206 -12.42 -8.89 38.62
N GLU A 207 -13.29 -8.22 39.36
CA GLU A 207 -13.04 -6.87 39.92
C GLU A 207 -11.81 -6.80 40.85
N LYS A 208 -11.52 -7.88 41.58
CA LYS A 208 -10.39 -7.93 42.53
C LYS A 208 -9.05 -8.22 41.86
N HIS A 209 -9.06 -8.89 40.71
CA HIS A 209 -7.85 -9.46 40.10
C HIS A 209 -7.45 -8.82 38.77
N TYR A 210 -8.35 -8.07 38.13
CA TYR A 210 -8.15 -7.42 36.84
C TYR A 210 -8.50 -5.93 36.93
N ASP A 211 -7.82 -5.10 36.14
CA ASP A 211 -8.08 -3.66 36.07
C ASP A 211 -9.33 -3.33 35.23
N ALA A 212 -9.71 -4.23 34.30
CA ALA A 212 -10.92 -4.13 33.50
C ALA A 212 -11.39 -5.54 33.07
N SER A 213 -12.68 -5.66 32.75
CA SER A 213 -13.28 -6.89 32.22
C SER A 213 -14.14 -6.63 30.99
N PHE A 214 -14.13 -7.55 30.02
CA PHE A 214 -14.95 -7.48 28.81
C PHE A 214 -15.83 -8.73 28.66
N VAL A 215 -17.15 -8.57 28.70
CA VAL A 215 -18.16 -9.64 28.64
C VAL A 215 -18.64 -9.82 27.20
N ALA A 216 -18.27 -10.95 26.59
CA ALA A 216 -18.55 -11.32 25.21
C ALA A 216 -19.10 -12.77 25.10
N ILE A 217 -20.08 -13.09 25.94
CA ILE A 217 -20.60 -14.45 26.14
C ILE A 217 -21.37 -15.04 24.94
N GLY A 218 -21.81 -14.20 23.99
CA GLY A 218 -22.56 -14.65 22.81
C GLY A 218 -24.02 -15.06 23.10
N ALA A 219 -24.75 -15.47 22.05
CA ALA A 219 -26.14 -15.91 22.13
C ALA A 219 -26.25 -17.44 21.92
N TRP A 220 -26.22 -18.21 23.02
CA TRP A 220 -26.16 -19.67 22.97
C TRP A 220 -27.52 -20.37 23.06
N GLU A 221 -28.57 -19.66 23.47
CA GLU A 221 -29.87 -20.27 23.77
C GLU A 221 -30.75 -20.31 22.51
N SER A 222 -31.22 -21.50 22.11
CA SER A 222 -32.12 -21.64 20.96
C SER A 222 -33.48 -20.97 21.25
N SER A 223 -34.01 -20.20 20.30
CA SER A 223 -35.36 -19.63 20.44
C SER A 223 -36.45 -20.70 20.37
N ALA A 224 -37.42 -20.62 21.28
CA ALA A 224 -38.60 -21.50 21.32
C ALA A 224 -39.45 -21.38 20.05
N MET A 225 -40.07 -22.49 19.64
CA MET A 225 -41.04 -22.51 18.52
C MET A 225 -42.35 -21.85 18.91
N ARG A 226 -42.65 -21.80 20.23
CA ARG A 226 -43.87 -21.23 20.81
C ARG A 226 -45.12 -21.98 20.32
N CYS A 227 -45.01 -23.30 20.25
CA CYS A 227 -46.11 -24.19 19.89
C CYS A 227 -46.32 -25.25 20.98
N ASP A 228 -47.54 -25.78 21.06
CA ASP A 228 -47.87 -26.84 22.02
C ASP A 228 -47.01 -28.09 21.75
N GLY A 229 -46.45 -28.70 22.80
CA GLY A 229 -45.63 -29.92 22.68
C GLY A 229 -44.16 -29.70 22.31
N GLU A 230 -43.64 -28.46 22.32
CA GLU A 230 -42.24 -28.17 21.97
C GLU A 230 -41.18 -28.80 22.90
N ASN A 231 -41.58 -29.32 24.07
CA ASN A 231 -40.71 -30.01 25.02
C ASN A 231 -40.71 -31.55 24.85
N ALA A 232 -41.39 -32.08 23.82
CA ALA A 232 -41.44 -33.52 23.57
C ALA A 232 -40.06 -34.11 23.24
N GLU A 233 -39.83 -35.37 23.63
CA GLU A 233 -38.61 -36.10 23.26
C GLU A 233 -38.51 -36.18 21.72
N GLY A 234 -37.37 -35.78 21.16
CA GLY A 234 -37.16 -35.68 19.71
C GLY A 234 -37.28 -34.26 19.16
N VAL A 235 -37.69 -33.27 19.97
CA VAL A 235 -37.56 -31.85 19.64
C VAL A 235 -36.21 -31.33 20.15
N ILE A 236 -35.39 -30.75 19.29
CA ILE A 236 -34.03 -30.31 19.61
C ILE A 236 -33.83 -28.86 19.15
N GLY A 237 -33.11 -28.05 19.93
CA GLY A 237 -32.67 -26.72 19.49
C GLY A 237 -31.61 -26.80 18.39
N GLY A 238 -31.68 -25.94 17.39
CA GLY A 238 -30.73 -25.95 16.27
C GLY A 238 -29.27 -25.74 16.70
N ILE A 239 -29.04 -24.87 17.69
CA ILE A 239 -27.68 -24.63 18.23
C ILE A 239 -27.20 -25.82 19.06
N ASP A 240 -28.08 -26.41 19.87
CA ASP A 240 -27.74 -27.60 20.64
C ASP A 240 -27.38 -28.78 19.73
N PHE A 241 -28.14 -28.97 18.65
CA PHE A 241 -27.83 -29.98 17.62
C PHE A 241 -26.46 -29.75 16.98
N LEU A 242 -26.17 -28.55 16.47
CA LEU A 242 -24.88 -28.26 15.83
C LEU A 242 -23.70 -28.37 16.81
N ARG A 243 -23.90 -27.96 18.07
CA ARG A 243 -22.92 -28.12 19.15
C ARG A 243 -22.63 -29.60 19.40
N GLN A 244 -23.67 -30.43 19.58
CA GLN A 244 -23.54 -31.88 19.79
C GLN A 244 -22.79 -32.56 18.63
N VAL A 245 -23.13 -32.22 17.39
CA VAL A 245 -22.43 -32.75 16.19
C VAL A 245 -20.96 -32.35 16.23
N THR A 246 -20.66 -31.09 16.52
CA THR A 246 -19.28 -30.58 16.60
C THR A 246 -18.46 -31.27 17.69
N GLN A 247 -19.10 -31.63 18.81
CA GLN A 247 -18.47 -32.32 19.93
C GLN A 247 -18.38 -33.85 19.72
N ASN A 248 -18.87 -34.37 18.59
CA ASN A 248 -19.00 -35.80 18.31
C ASN A 248 -19.84 -36.55 19.37
N GLU A 249 -20.85 -35.88 19.91
CA GLU A 249 -21.78 -36.51 20.84
C GLU A 249 -22.76 -37.42 20.07
N PRO A 250 -23.19 -38.56 20.66
CA PRO A 250 -24.19 -39.42 20.03
C PRO A 250 -25.55 -38.71 19.90
N ILE A 251 -26.05 -38.57 18.68
CA ILE A 251 -27.37 -37.99 18.40
C ILE A 251 -28.25 -39.06 17.74
N LYS A 252 -29.47 -39.24 18.24
CA LYS A 252 -30.48 -40.12 17.62
C LYS A 252 -31.34 -39.29 16.68
N LEU A 253 -31.18 -39.50 15.38
CA LEU A 253 -32.01 -38.90 14.34
C LEU A 253 -32.94 -39.96 13.74
N GLY A 254 -34.21 -39.60 13.51
CA GLY A 254 -35.14 -40.42 12.75
C GLY A 254 -34.83 -40.44 11.25
N GLU A 255 -35.50 -41.32 10.49
CA GLU A 255 -35.35 -41.37 9.03
C GLU A 255 -35.83 -40.09 8.32
N LYS A 256 -36.76 -39.36 8.96
CA LYS A 256 -37.30 -38.08 8.51
C LYS A 256 -37.04 -37.01 9.56
N VAL A 257 -36.44 -35.89 9.19
CA VAL A 257 -36.16 -34.75 10.09
C VAL A 257 -36.84 -33.49 9.58
N LEU A 258 -37.56 -32.78 10.45
CA LEU A 258 -38.11 -31.46 10.17
C LEU A 258 -37.22 -30.38 10.77
N VAL A 259 -36.77 -29.43 9.96
CA VAL A 259 -36.00 -28.27 10.42
C VAL A 259 -36.88 -27.02 10.33
N VAL A 260 -37.24 -26.43 11.46
CA VAL A 260 -38.12 -25.27 11.49
C VAL A 260 -37.28 -23.99 11.52
N GLY A 261 -37.31 -23.22 10.44
CA GLY A 261 -36.50 -22.00 10.31
C GLY A 261 -36.17 -21.65 8.86
N GLY A 262 -35.55 -20.49 8.65
CA GLY A 262 -35.15 -20.04 7.30
C GLY A 262 -33.85 -19.25 7.23
N GLY A 263 -33.11 -19.12 8.34
CA GLY A 263 -31.81 -18.46 8.38
C GLY A 263 -30.64 -19.41 8.11
N ASN A 264 -29.40 -18.90 8.11
CA ASN A 264 -28.20 -19.70 7.86
C ASN A 264 -28.06 -20.90 8.81
N THR A 265 -28.40 -20.74 10.10
CA THR A 265 -28.43 -21.86 11.05
C THR A 265 -29.37 -22.98 10.61
N ALA A 266 -30.54 -22.66 10.03
CA ALA A 266 -31.47 -23.68 9.55
C ALA A 266 -30.88 -24.44 8.34
N MET A 267 -30.15 -23.76 7.46
CA MET A 267 -29.46 -24.41 6.34
C MET A 267 -28.32 -25.29 6.84
N ASP A 268 -27.52 -24.79 7.78
CA ASP A 268 -26.43 -25.54 8.41
C ASP A 268 -26.94 -26.81 9.12
N VAL A 269 -28.05 -26.71 9.84
CA VAL A 269 -28.74 -27.87 10.45
C VAL A 269 -29.19 -28.86 9.37
N ALA A 270 -29.94 -28.39 8.37
CA ALA A 270 -30.51 -29.27 7.34
C ALA A 270 -29.43 -30.03 6.56
N ARG A 271 -28.39 -29.33 6.12
CA ARG A 271 -27.26 -29.88 5.37
C ARG A 271 -26.38 -30.80 6.22
N THR A 272 -26.29 -30.56 7.53
CA THR A 272 -25.65 -31.46 8.48
C THR A 272 -26.47 -32.75 8.64
N CYS A 273 -27.79 -32.68 8.74
CA CYS A 273 -28.66 -33.86 8.79
C CYS A 273 -28.50 -34.74 7.54
N VAL A 274 -28.39 -34.15 6.34
CA VAL A 274 -28.12 -34.90 5.10
C VAL A 274 -26.81 -35.68 5.21
N ARG A 275 -25.73 -35.04 5.69
CA ARG A 275 -24.42 -35.67 5.88
C ARG A 275 -24.38 -36.76 6.94
N LEU A 276 -25.29 -36.69 7.91
CA LEU A 276 -25.49 -37.74 8.92
C LEU A 276 -26.35 -38.92 8.40
N GLY A 277 -26.78 -38.90 7.13
CA GLY A 277 -27.47 -40.02 6.48
C GLY A 277 -28.98 -40.04 6.67
N VAL A 278 -29.59 -38.90 7.04
CA VAL A 278 -31.06 -38.79 7.11
C VAL A 278 -31.67 -38.95 5.72
N LYS A 279 -32.70 -39.80 5.59
CA LYS A 279 -33.32 -40.13 4.28
C LYS A 279 -34.14 -38.99 3.70
N GLU A 280 -34.89 -38.27 4.54
CA GLU A 280 -35.66 -37.09 4.15
C GLU A 280 -35.44 -35.96 5.16
N VAL A 281 -34.81 -34.87 4.71
CA VAL A 281 -34.67 -33.63 5.49
C VAL A 281 -35.60 -32.59 4.89
N ARG A 282 -36.48 -32.02 5.71
CA ARG A 282 -37.47 -31.03 5.27
C ARG A 282 -37.39 -29.75 6.08
N VAL A 283 -37.12 -28.63 5.42
CA VAL A 283 -37.16 -27.30 6.01
C VAL A 283 -38.59 -26.77 5.99
N VAL A 284 -39.10 -26.36 7.15
CA VAL A 284 -40.42 -25.75 7.33
C VAL A 284 -40.23 -24.25 7.56
N TYR A 285 -40.72 -23.44 6.62
CA TYR A 285 -40.57 -21.99 6.67
C TYR A 285 -41.89 -21.26 6.41
N ARG A 286 -42.18 -20.27 7.26
CA ARG A 286 -43.46 -19.56 7.29
C ARG A 286 -43.67 -18.56 6.14
N ARG A 287 -42.65 -18.26 5.34
CA ARG A 287 -42.71 -17.36 4.16
C ARG A 287 -42.25 -18.09 2.90
N THR A 288 -42.08 -17.37 1.79
CA THR A 288 -41.52 -17.94 0.56
C THR A 288 -39.99 -17.87 0.59
N GLU A 289 -39.36 -18.43 -0.44
CA GLU A 289 -37.91 -18.42 -0.62
C GLU A 289 -37.33 -17.00 -0.70
N GLU A 290 -38.04 -16.05 -1.33
CA GLU A 290 -37.58 -14.68 -1.51
C GLU A 290 -37.38 -13.94 -0.18
N GLU A 291 -38.17 -14.27 0.85
CA GLU A 291 -38.04 -13.69 2.18
C GLU A 291 -37.18 -14.53 3.15
N MET A 292 -36.49 -15.56 2.69
CA MET A 292 -35.57 -16.32 3.54
C MET A 292 -34.36 -15.45 3.95
N PRO A 293 -34.01 -15.39 5.25
CA PRO A 293 -32.80 -14.68 5.69
C PRO A 293 -31.47 -15.37 5.34
N ALA A 294 -31.50 -16.66 4.96
CA ALA A 294 -30.30 -17.39 4.59
C ALA A 294 -29.69 -16.87 3.27
N GLU A 295 -28.38 -17.00 3.11
CA GLU A 295 -27.71 -16.65 1.87
C GLU A 295 -28.22 -17.50 0.70
N LYS A 296 -28.40 -16.88 -0.47
CA LYS A 296 -28.97 -17.56 -1.66
C LYS A 296 -28.18 -18.81 -2.05
N ILE A 297 -26.85 -18.78 -1.88
CA ILE A 297 -25.99 -19.92 -2.17
C ILE A 297 -26.26 -21.09 -1.20
N GLU A 298 -26.49 -20.82 0.09
CA GLU A 298 -26.78 -21.85 1.09
C GLU A 298 -28.12 -22.56 0.80
N ILE A 299 -29.13 -21.81 0.37
CA ILE A 299 -30.42 -22.36 -0.05
C ILE A 299 -30.25 -23.22 -1.30
N LYS A 300 -29.50 -22.73 -2.29
CA LYS A 300 -29.21 -23.47 -3.53
C LYS A 300 -28.49 -24.77 -3.25
N GLU A 301 -27.43 -24.73 -2.45
CA GLU A 301 -26.63 -25.92 -2.13
C GLU A 301 -27.42 -26.94 -1.31
N ALA A 302 -28.28 -26.49 -0.39
CA ALA A 302 -29.17 -27.38 0.36
C ALA A 302 -30.15 -28.13 -0.57
N LYS A 303 -30.74 -27.45 -1.56
CA LYS A 303 -31.59 -28.08 -2.57
C LYS A 303 -30.83 -29.08 -3.43
N GLU A 304 -29.65 -28.72 -3.90
CA GLU A 304 -28.76 -29.60 -4.67
C GLU A 304 -28.38 -30.86 -3.88
N GLU A 305 -28.26 -30.77 -2.54
CA GLU A 305 -27.99 -31.89 -1.64
C GLU A 305 -29.24 -32.74 -1.31
N GLY A 306 -30.43 -32.33 -1.75
CA GLY A 306 -31.69 -33.08 -1.59
C GLY A 306 -32.59 -32.61 -0.46
N VAL A 307 -32.34 -31.45 0.15
CA VAL A 307 -33.23 -30.87 1.18
C VAL A 307 -34.55 -30.41 0.57
N VAL A 308 -35.66 -30.85 1.16
CA VAL A 308 -37.02 -30.49 0.73
C VAL A 308 -37.48 -29.23 1.46
N PHE A 309 -38.10 -28.28 0.76
CA PHE A 309 -38.61 -27.04 1.37
C PHE A 309 -40.14 -27.03 1.41
N SER A 310 -40.70 -26.77 2.59
CA SER A 310 -42.12 -26.54 2.84
C SER A 310 -42.31 -25.07 3.20
N PHE A 311 -42.43 -24.25 2.16
CA PHE A 311 -42.71 -22.82 2.28
C PHE A 311 -44.16 -22.56 2.72
N LEU A 312 -44.41 -21.34 3.18
CA LEU A 312 -45.73 -20.89 3.64
C LEU A 312 -46.34 -21.85 4.66
N SER A 313 -45.51 -22.35 5.58
CA SER A 313 -45.89 -23.35 6.58
C SER A 313 -45.29 -22.95 7.92
N ALA A 314 -46.13 -22.79 8.95
CA ALA A 314 -45.67 -22.44 10.30
C ALA A 314 -46.15 -23.45 11.35
N PRO A 315 -45.33 -23.80 12.34
CA PRO A 315 -45.70 -24.76 13.38
C PRO A 315 -46.86 -24.24 14.25
N ILE A 316 -47.85 -25.10 14.52
CA ILE A 316 -48.94 -24.86 15.48
C ILE A 316 -48.78 -25.74 16.71
N LYS A 317 -48.45 -27.02 16.51
CA LYS A 317 -48.38 -28.03 17.57
C LYS A 317 -47.46 -29.18 17.17
N VAL A 318 -46.59 -29.61 18.07
CA VAL A 318 -45.89 -30.89 17.99
C VAL A 318 -46.87 -31.99 18.40
N VAL A 319 -47.03 -32.98 17.55
CA VAL A 319 -47.84 -34.16 17.83
C VAL A 319 -46.93 -35.17 18.50
N GLU A 320 -47.34 -35.61 19.69
CA GLU A 320 -46.56 -36.53 20.51
C GLU A 320 -47.37 -37.79 20.84
N GLU A 321 -46.67 -38.92 20.96
CA GLU A 321 -47.20 -40.17 21.48
C GLU A 321 -46.26 -40.66 22.60
N ASN A 322 -46.81 -40.89 23.79
CA ASN A 322 -46.05 -41.23 25.00
C ASN A 322 -44.90 -40.23 25.32
N GLY A 323 -45.09 -38.94 25.01
CA GLY A 323 -44.10 -37.88 25.24
C GLY A 323 -42.99 -37.80 24.19
N LYS A 324 -43.03 -38.62 23.12
CA LYS A 324 -42.10 -38.57 21.99
C LYS A 324 -42.78 -37.94 20.76
N ALA A 325 -42.08 -37.05 20.07
CA ALA A 325 -42.56 -36.43 18.83
C ALA A 325 -42.81 -37.49 17.74
N THR A 326 -43.97 -37.40 17.07
CA THR A 326 -44.35 -38.22 15.92
C THR A 326 -44.71 -37.38 14.68
N GLY A 327 -44.90 -36.07 14.85
CA GLY A 327 -45.05 -35.14 13.74
C GLY A 327 -45.21 -33.68 14.18
N LEU A 328 -45.28 -32.79 13.19
CA LEU A 328 -45.50 -31.36 13.37
C LEU A 328 -46.76 -30.94 12.60
N LEU A 329 -47.72 -30.38 13.33
CA LEU A 329 -48.91 -29.78 12.76
C LEU A 329 -48.59 -28.35 12.34
N CYS A 330 -48.77 -28.04 11.07
CA CYS A 330 -48.41 -26.75 10.47
C CYS A 330 -49.63 -26.04 9.87
N GLN A 331 -49.69 -24.74 10.09
CA GLN A 331 -50.65 -23.82 9.48
C GLN A 331 -50.14 -23.42 8.08
N LYS A 332 -50.98 -23.55 7.06
CA LYS A 332 -50.71 -22.95 5.74
C LYS A 332 -50.83 -21.43 5.82
N MET A 333 -49.87 -20.75 5.21
CA MET A 333 -49.74 -19.30 5.23
C MET A 333 -49.94 -18.70 3.84
N ARG A 334 -50.31 -17.43 3.78
CA ARG A 334 -50.20 -16.56 2.61
C ARG A 334 -49.38 -15.33 2.97
N LEU A 335 -48.83 -14.64 1.97
CA LEU A 335 -48.10 -13.39 2.20
C LEU A 335 -49.06 -12.19 2.22
N GLY A 336 -49.11 -11.49 3.34
CA GLY A 336 -49.76 -10.18 3.48
C GLY A 336 -48.84 -9.03 3.05
N GLU A 337 -49.13 -7.84 3.58
CA GLU A 337 -48.33 -6.63 3.37
C GLU A 337 -46.93 -6.74 4.02
N PRO A 338 -45.93 -6.01 3.51
CA PRO A 338 -44.62 -5.87 4.16
C PRO A 338 -44.71 -5.46 5.64
N ASP A 339 -43.85 -6.04 6.47
CA ASP A 339 -43.58 -5.60 7.84
C ASP A 339 -42.60 -4.43 7.88
N ASP A 340 -42.32 -3.91 9.08
CA ASP A 340 -41.41 -2.78 9.30
C ASP A 340 -39.97 -3.08 8.84
N SER A 341 -39.63 -4.37 8.60
CA SER A 341 -38.36 -4.78 8.01
C SER A 341 -38.40 -4.89 6.49
N GLY A 342 -39.52 -4.51 5.85
CA GLY A 342 -39.76 -4.60 4.41
C GLY A 342 -40.15 -6.01 3.93
N ARG A 343 -40.21 -7.01 4.81
CA ARG A 343 -40.54 -8.41 4.43
C ARG A 343 -42.03 -8.66 4.55
N ARG A 344 -42.63 -9.36 3.60
CA ARG A 344 -44.06 -9.67 3.64
C ARG A 344 -44.44 -10.48 4.88
N LYS A 345 -45.52 -10.07 5.56
CA LYS A 345 -46.02 -10.74 6.77
C LYS A 345 -46.65 -12.09 6.40
N PRO A 346 -46.34 -13.18 7.12
CA PRO A 346 -47.07 -14.42 6.95
C PRO A 346 -48.43 -14.32 7.65
N GLU A 347 -49.51 -14.57 6.92
CA GLU A 347 -50.89 -14.60 7.43
C GLU A 347 -51.45 -16.02 7.34
N PRO A 348 -52.12 -16.54 8.39
CA PRO A 348 -52.72 -17.86 8.34
C PRO A 348 -53.88 -17.93 7.34
N ILE A 349 -53.97 -19.03 6.59
CA ILE A 349 -55.14 -19.38 5.80
C ILE A 349 -56.07 -20.20 6.69
N GLU A 350 -57.15 -19.57 7.18
CA GLU A 350 -58.08 -20.22 8.13
C GLU A 350 -58.57 -21.59 7.62
N GLY A 351 -58.44 -22.61 8.47
CA GLY A 351 -58.89 -23.98 8.19
C GLY A 351 -57.91 -24.86 7.42
N GLU A 352 -56.83 -24.31 6.86
CA GLU A 352 -55.81 -25.10 6.13
C GLU A 352 -54.63 -25.51 7.02
N ILE A 353 -54.69 -26.75 7.52
CA ILE A 353 -53.67 -27.34 8.37
C ILE A 353 -53.09 -28.58 7.68
N GLU A 354 -51.76 -28.73 7.73
CA GLU A 354 -51.02 -29.89 7.22
C GLU A 354 -50.28 -30.59 8.37
N MET A 355 -50.25 -31.92 8.35
CA MET A 355 -49.45 -32.71 9.29
C MET A 355 -48.20 -33.25 8.61
N LEU A 356 -47.02 -32.89 9.11
CA LEU A 356 -45.74 -33.40 8.65
C LEU A 356 -45.24 -34.47 9.62
N GLN A 357 -45.08 -35.72 9.15
CA GLN A 357 -44.62 -36.83 10.00
C GLN A 357 -43.10 -36.80 10.18
N SER A 358 -42.66 -36.85 11.44
CA SER A 358 -41.24 -36.95 11.80
C SER A 358 -41.07 -37.22 13.29
N GLU A 359 -40.11 -38.06 13.63
CA GLU A 359 -39.70 -38.34 15.02
C GLU A 359 -38.62 -37.36 15.53
N THR A 360 -38.17 -36.43 14.69
CA THR A 360 -37.10 -35.50 15.02
C THR A 360 -37.38 -34.12 14.43
N ILE A 361 -37.61 -33.14 15.31
CA ILE A 361 -37.95 -31.77 14.93
C ILE A 361 -36.84 -30.86 15.48
N ILE A 362 -36.17 -30.13 14.61
CA ILE A 362 -35.07 -29.23 14.99
C ILE A 362 -35.53 -27.78 14.86
N ALA A 363 -35.58 -27.07 15.98
CA ALA A 363 -36.00 -25.67 16.06
C ALA A 363 -34.82 -24.73 15.79
N ALA A 364 -34.75 -24.16 14.58
CA ALA A 364 -33.69 -23.24 14.13
C ALA A 364 -34.26 -21.83 13.83
N ILE A 365 -35.01 -21.27 14.79
CA ILE A 365 -35.82 -20.04 14.61
C ILE A 365 -35.13 -18.78 15.16
N GLY A 366 -34.01 -18.91 15.86
CA GLY A 366 -33.27 -17.78 16.41
C GLY A 366 -32.42 -18.17 17.60
N GLN A 367 -31.71 -17.19 18.16
CA GLN A 367 -30.82 -17.34 19.30
C GLN A 367 -31.09 -16.23 20.32
N ASN A 368 -30.95 -16.54 21.62
CA ASN A 368 -31.08 -15.60 22.72
C ASN A 368 -29.80 -15.61 23.58
N VAL A 369 -29.58 -14.49 24.27
CA VAL A 369 -28.51 -14.36 25.26
C VAL A 369 -29.03 -14.83 26.61
N SER A 370 -28.24 -15.65 27.30
CA SER A 370 -28.53 -16.10 28.65
C SER A 370 -27.43 -15.64 29.59
N MET A 371 -27.80 -14.86 30.62
CA MET A 371 -26.88 -14.40 31.67
C MET A 371 -26.63 -15.45 32.76
N GLY A 372 -27.32 -16.60 32.69
CA GLY A 372 -27.24 -17.64 33.72
C GLY A 372 -27.52 -17.07 35.12
N ASN A 373 -26.58 -17.30 36.04
CA ASN A 373 -26.68 -16.86 37.44
C ASN A 373 -26.10 -15.44 37.69
N VAL A 374 -25.72 -14.70 36.65
CA VAL A 374 -25.17 -13.35 36.79
C VAL A 374 -26.31 -12.34 36.87
N SER A 375 -26.45 -11.66 38.01
CA SER A 375 -27.57 -10.75 38.30
C SER A 375 -27.16 -9.28 38.45
N GLU A 376 -25.85 -9.03 38.59
CA GLU A 376 -25.24 -7.73 38.84
C GLU A 376 -25.20 -6.84 37.59
N ILE A 377 -25.17 -7.44 36.41
CA ILE A 377 -25.18 -6.76 35.11
C ILE A 377 -26.62 -6.61 34.63
N LYS A 378 -27.05 -5.37 34.37
CA LYS A 378 -28.39 -5.06 33.87
C LYS A 378 -28.56 -5.54 32.44
N THR A 379 -29.73 -6.13 32.18
CA THR A 379 -30.16 -6.55 30.85
C THR A 379 -31.27 -5.66 30.30
N THR A 380 -31.37 -5.61 28.98
CA THR A 380 -32.48 -4.98 28.27
C THR A 380 -33.72 -5.87 28.33
N LYS A 381 -34.86 -5.36 27.86
CA LYS A 381 -36.11 -6.15 27.71
C LYS A 381 -35.98 -7.38 26.82
N TRP A 382 -34.91 -7.48 26.03
CA TRP A 382 -34.62 -8.58 25.12
C TRP A 382 -33.62 -9.61 25.70
N GLY A 383 -33.21 -9.45 26.96
CA GLY A 383 -32.24 -10.32 27.62
C GLY A 383 -30.78 -10.04 27.28
N THR A 384 -30.49 -9.09 26.37
CA THR A 384 -29.12 -8.64 26.06
C THR A 384 -28.57 -7.71 27.14
N ILE A 385 -27.24 -7.59 27.25
CA ILE A 385 -26.57 -6.70 28.21
C ILE A 385 -26.80 -5.24 27.84
N GLN A 386 -27.15 -4.42 28.82
CA GLN A 386 -27.26 -2.96 28.66
C GLN A 386 -25.88 -2.30 28.80
N VAL A 387 -25.49 -1.50 27.80
CA VAL A 387 -24.25 -0.72 27.80
C VAL A 387 -24.49 0.75 27.44
N ASN A 388 -23.57 1.60 27.85
CA ASN A 388 -23.50 3.00 27.43
C ASN A 388 -23.01 3.09 25.97
N GLU A 389 -23.78 3.81 25.14
CA GLU A 389 -23.46 3.97 23.72
C GLU A 389 -22.09 4.63 23.51
N GLY A 390 -21.30 4.09 22.58
CA GLY A 390 -19.94 4.54 22.28
C GLY A 390 -18.87 4.12 23.30
N THR A 391 -19.21 3.82 24.55
CA THR A 391 -18.22 3.44 25.58
C THR A 391 -18.21 1.95 25.90
N PHE A 392 -19.27 1.21 25.56
CA PHE A 392 -19.41 -0.23 25.83
C PHE A 392 -19.44 -0.59 27.33
N GLU A 393 -19.42 0.41 28.22
CA GLU A 393 -19.43 0.21 29.66
C GLU A 393 -20.82 -0.22 30.13
N THR A 394 -20.86 -1.19 31.04
CA THR A 394 -22.10 -1.67 31.66
C THR A 394 -22.50 -0.76 32.83
N ASN A 395 -23.47 -1.18 33.64
CA ASN A 395 -23.77 -0.51 34.91
C ASN A 395 -22.73 -0.76 36.02
N VAL A 396 -21.73 -1.61 35.78
CA VAL A 396 -20.66 -1.92 36.73
C VAL A 396 -19.36 -1.28 36.21
N GLU A 397 -18.73 -0.47 37.07
CA GLU A 397 -17.51 0.27 36.74
C GLU A 397 -16.37 -0.68 36.34
N GLY A 398 -15.68 -0.36 35.24
CA GLY A 398 -14.58 -1.20 34.72
C GLY A 398 -15.03 -2.49 34.02
N VAL A 399 -16.35 -2.72 33.88
CA VAL A 399 -16.92 -3.87 33.17
C VAL A 399 -17.58 -3.39 31.87
N PHE A 400 -17.07 -3.90 30.76
CA PHE A 400 -17.50 -3.59 29.41
C PHE A 400 -18.17 -4.81 28.78
N ALA A 401 -19.01 -4.63 27.77
CA ALA A 401 -19.62 -5.75 27.05
C ALA A 401 -19.78 -5.45 25.54
N GLY A 402 -19.80 -6.50 24.71
CA GLY A 402 -19.94 -6.34 23.26
C GLY A 402 -20.27 -7.63 22.52
N GLY A 403 -20.47 -7.52 21.21
CA GLY A 403 -20.91 -8.61 20.34
C GLY A 403 -22.37 -8.98 20.59
N ASP A 404 -22.73 -10.23 20.25
CA ASP A 404 -24.11 -10.69 20.33
C ASP A 404 -24.71 -10.59 21.75
N ALA A 405 -23.87 -10.58 22.78
CA ALA A 405 -24.29 -10.36 24.16
C ALA A 405 -24.99 -9.00 24.37
N VAL A 406 -24.62 -7.99 23.59
CA VAL A 406 -25.19 -6.62 23.63
C VAL A 406 -26.20 -6.43 22.49
N THR A 407 -25.83 -6.81 21.26
CA THR A 407 -26.63 -6.51 20.06
C THR A 407 -27.75 -7.50 19.81
N GLY A 408 -27.74 -8.67 20.45
CA GLY A 408 -28.43 -9.87 19.97
C GLY A 408 -27.68 -10.49 18.78
N PRO A 409 -28.10 -11.68 18.32
CA PRO A 409 -27.40 -12.43 17.27
C PRO A 409 -27.33 -11.64 15.96
N LYS A 410 -26.11 -11.30 15.55
CA LYS A 410 -25.81 -10.61 14.28
C LYS A 410 -24.75 -11.40 13.49
N ILE A 411 -24.22 -10.77 12.45
CA ILE A 411 -23.18 -11.33 11.59
C ILE A 411 -21.83 -11.31 12.33
N ALA A 412 -20.99 -12.34 12.16
CA ALA A 412 -19.75 -12.49 12.94
C ALA A 412 -18.79 -11.29 12.84
N ILE A 413 -18.73 -10.61 11.67
CA ILE A 413 -17.92 -9.40 11.49
C ILE A 413 -18.39 -8.23 12.36
N GLN A 414 -19.67 -8.15 12.73
CA GLN A 414 -20.16 -7.15 13.69
C GLN A 414 -19.60 -7.42 15.08
N ALA A 415 -19.61 -8.68 15.53
CA ALA A 415 -19.04 -9.04 16.81
C ALA A 415 -17.52 -8.73 16.87
N VAL A 416 -16.78 -8.97 15.78
CA VAL A 416 -15.39 -8.52 15.67
C VAL A 416 -15.26 -7.01 15.80
N ALA A 417 -16.12 -6.24 15.11
CA ALA A 417 -16.12 -4.78 15.20
C ALA A 417 -16.34 -4.28 16.63
N ASP A 418 -17.32 -4.85 17.34
CA ASP A 418 -17.60 -4.51 18.74
C ASP A 418 -16.40 -4.82 19.63
N GLY A 419 -15.76 -5.98 19.47
CA GLY A 419 -14.55 -6.34 20.22
C GLY A 419 -13.39 -5.39 19.96
N LYS A 420 -13.16 -5.00 18.70
CA LYS A 420 -12.17 -3.97 18.33
C LYS A 420 -12.49 -2.62 18.96
N ASN A 421 -13.73 -2.15 18.83
CA ASN A 421 -14.11 -0.82 19.31
C ASN A 421 -14.09 -0.76 20.84
N ALA A 422 -14.58 -1.79 21.53
CA ALA A 422 -14.49 -1.91 22.98
C ALA A 422 -13.03 -1.96 23.46
N SER A 423 -12.13 -2.66 22.76
CA SER A 423 -10.71 -2.70 23.14
C SER A 423 -10.05 -1.33 23.16
N LYS A 424 -10.38 -0.44 22.19
CA LYS A 424 -9.88 0.93 22.16
C LYS A 424 -10.39 1.76 23.33
N VAL A 425 -11.67 1.58 23.70
CA VAL A 425 -12.26 2.26 24.86
C VAL A 425 -11.60 1.78 26.15
N ILE A 426 -11.48 0.45 26.33
CA ILE A 426 -10.83 -0.17 27.49
C ILE A 426 -9.38 0.31 27.63
N ASN A 427 -8.61 0.35 26.54
CA ASN A 427 -7.24 0.86 26.56
C ASN A 427 -7.20 2.33 27.04
N SER A 428 -8.06 3.20 26.51
CA SER A 428 -8.14 4.58 27.01
C SER A 428 -8.49 4.63 28.51
N TYR A 429 -9.51 3.89 28.93
CA TYR A 429 -9.95 3.80 30.32
C TYR A 429 -8.81 3.40 31.26
N LEU A 430 -8.03 2.38 30.88
CA LEU A 430 -6.86 1.91 31.64
C LEU A 430 -5.72 2.93 31.72
N ASN A 431 -5.65 3.87 30.77
CA ASN A 431 -4.75 5.02 30.78
C ASN A 431 -5.31 6.22 31.59
N GLY A 432 -6.49 6.09 32.19
CA GLY A 432 -7.08 7.09 33.10
C GLY A 432 -8.06 8.07 32.46
N PHE A 433 -8.48 7.87 31.22
CA PHE A 433 -9.46 8.71 30.53
C PHE A 433 -10.31 7.90 29.53
N THR A 434 -11.59 8.19 29.37
CA THR A 434 -12.43 7.42 28.43
C THR A 434 -12.64 8.18 27.13
N ILE A 435 -12.22 7.61 26.00
CA ILE A 435 -12.53 8.13 24.66
C ILE A 435 -13.66 7.27 24.07
N PRO A 436 -14.90 7.79 23.94
CA PRO A 436 -15.98 7.06 23.29
C PRO A 436 -15.68 6.79 21.82
N HIS A 437 -16.06 5.61 21.34
CA HIS A 437 -16.08 5.28 19.93
C HIS A 437 -17.09 6.18 19.18
N ARG A 438 -16.69 6.66 18.01
CA ARG A 438 -17.51 7.43 17.08
C ARG A 438 -17.25 6.99 15.66
N GLU A 439 -18.28 7.06 14.83
CA GLU A 439 -18.15 6.88 13.39
C GLU A 439 -17.26 7.97 12.77
N PRO A 440 -16.44 7.62 11.76
CA PRO A 440 -15.57 8.58 11.11
C PRO A 440 -16.37 9.59 10.28
N ILE A 441 -16.08 10.88 10.50
CA ILE A 441 -16.62 11.99 9.72
C ILE A 441 -15.77 12.12 8.45
N ILE A 442 -16.39 11.84 7.30
CA ILE A 442 -15.74 11.80 5.98
C ILE A 442 -16.69 12.30 4.90
N VAL A 443 -16.14 12.82 3.80
CA VAL A 443 -16.92 13.14 2.60
C VAL A 443 -17.25 11.86 1.83
N ARG A 444 -18.50 11.75 1.37
CA ARG A 444 -19.06 10.60 0.65
C ARG A 444 -19.84 11.07 -0.56
N GLN A 445 -19.69 10.41 -1.70
CA GLN A 445 -20.50 10.65 -2.90
C GLN A 445 -21.75 9.77 -2.90
N LYS A 446 -22.92 10.40 -2.92
CA LYS A 446 -24.24 9.72 -2.93
C LYS A 446 -25.01 9.93 -4.24
N ASP A 447 -24.46 10.71 -5.16
CA ASP A 447 -25.10 11.25 -6.37
C ASP A 447 -24.64 10.56 -7.67
N LEU A 448 -24.02 9.38 -7.56
CA LEU A 448 -23.55 8.60 -8.71
C LEU A 448 -24.65 7.70 -9.28
N THR A 449 -24.58 7.50 -10.59
CA THR A 449 -25.51 6.71 -11.40
C THR A 449 -24.74 5.73 -12.28
N GLU A 450 -25.43 4.77 -12.91
CA GLU A 450 -24.80 3.82 -13.85
C GLU A 450 -24.00 4.50 -14.97
N LYS A 451 -24.43 5.69 -15.41
CA LYS A 451 -23.73 6.49 -16.43
C LYS A 451 -22.30 6.88 -16.03
N ASP A 452 -22.06 7.13 -14.75
CA ASP A 452 -20.74 7.49 -14.24
C ASP A 452 -19.72 6.33 -14.37
N PHE A 453 -20.21 5.11 -14.64
CA PHE A 453 -19.41 3.89 -14.74
C PHE A 453 -19.28 3.30 -16.16
N GLU A 454 -19.91 3.90 -17.18
CA GLU A 454 -19.87 3.42 -18.59
C GLU A 454 -18.45 3.32 -19.17
N LYS A 455 -17.50 4.07 -18.63
CA LYS A 455 -16.09 4.04 -19.02
C LYS A 455 -15.35 2.77 -18.58
N TYR A 456 -15.90 2.00 -17.64
CA TYR A 456 -15.26 0.79 -17.14
C TYR A 456 -15.67 -0.42 -17.99
N GLN A 457 -14.69 -1.22 -18.37
CA GLN A 457 -14.95 -2.45 -19.12
C GLN A 457 -15.57 -3.51 -18.21
N SER A 458 -16.56 -4.21 -18.75
CA SER A 458 -17.17 -5.32 -18.01
C SER A 458 -16.27 -6.56 -17.98
N GLU A 459 -16.12 -7.16 -16.79
CA GLU A 459 -15.29 -8.35 -16.55
C GLU A 459 -16.03 -9.38 -15.70
N GLU A 460 -15.93 -10.67 -16.08
CA GLU A 460 -16.55 -11.76 -15.34
C GLU A 460 -15.93 -11.93 -13.94
N ARG A 461 -16.79 -12.04 -12.91
CA ARG A 461 -16.37 -12.36 -11.54
C ARG A 461 -15.77 -13.76 -11.49
N MET A 462 -14.58 -13.89 -10.91
CA MET A 462 -13.91 -15.18 -10.77
C MET A 462 -14.76 -16.14 -9.92
N PRO A 463 -15.24 -17.27 -10.47
CA PRO A 463 -16.08 -18.18 -9.72
C PRO A 463 -15.28 -18.91 -8.65
N LEU A 464 -15.90 -19.11 -7.49
CA LEU A 464 -15.42 -20.08 -6.50
C LEU A 464 -15.75 -21.48 -7.00
N LYS A 465 -14.86 -22.43 -6.72
CA LYS A 465 -15.12 -23.84 -7.04
C LYS A 465 -15.78 -24.49 -5.83
N HIS A 466 -16.94 -25.10 -6.06
CA HIS A 466 -17.68 -25.83 -5.05
C HIS A 466 -17.56 -27.31 -5.34
N MET A 467 -17.44 -28.13 -4.29
CA MET A 467 -17.54 -29.57 -4.40
C MET A 467 -18.92 -29.96 -4.94
N GLU A 468 -18.95 -30.92 -5.85
CA GLU A 468 -20.19 -31.44 -6.45
C GLU A 468 -21.15 -31.97 -5.38
N ALA A 469 -22.44 -31.74 -5.59
CA ALA A 469 -23.50 -32.07 -4.62
C ALA A 469 -23.46 -33.54 -4.17
N ASP A 470 -23.23 -34.45 -5.11
CA ASP A 470 -23.16 -35.89 -4.86
C ASP A 470 -21.97 -36.33 -4.03
N LEU A 471 -20.87 -35.55 -4.02
CA LEU A 471 -19.71 -35.81 -3.18
C LEU A 471 -19.87 -35.16 -1.81
N ARG A 472 -20.24 -33.87 -1.77
CA ARG A 472 -20.27 -33.09 -0.52
C ARG A 472 -21.35 -33.54 0.46
N LYS A 473 -22.41 -34.21 -0.01
CA LYS A 473 -23.46 -34.75 0.86
C LYS A 473 -23.00 -35.95 1.72
N HIS A 474 -21.81 -36.50 1.45
CA HIS A 474 -21.29 -37.71 2.11
C HIS A 474 -20.05 -37.45 2.99
N ASN A 475 -19.63 -36.20 3.18
CA ASN A 475 -18.49 -35.86 4.01
C ASN A 475 -18.64 -34.47 4.66
N PHE A 476 -17.73 -34.17 5.59
CA PHE A 476 -17.62 -32.87 6.26
C PHE A 476 -16.35 -32.10 5.84
N GLU A 477 -15.75 -32.43 4.70
CA GLU A 477 -14.62 -31.69 4.13
C GLU A 477 -15.07 -30.29 3.70
N GLU A 478 -14.11 -29.37 3.62
CA GLU A 478 -14.40 -28.00 3.16
C GLU A 478 -14.90 -28.04 1.71
N ILE A 479 -16.08 -27.47 1.46
CA ILE A 479 -16.74 -27.59 0.16
C ILE A 479 -16.35 -26.50 -0.83
N VAL A 480 -15.71 -25.43 -0.37
CA VAL A 480 -15.30 -24.28 -1.20
C VAL A 480 -13.79 -24.30 -1.36
N THR A 481 -13.31 -24.35 -2.60
CA THR A 481 -11.90 -24.09 -2.91
C THR A 481 -11.73 -22.60 -3.23
N TYR A 482 -10.95 -21.91 -2.41
CA TYR A 482 -10.61 -20.50 -2.62
C TYR A 482 -9.58 -20.29 -3.74
N TYR A 483 -9.28 -19.03 -4.05
CA TYR A 483 -8.52 -18.66 -5.23
C TYR A 483 -7.06 -19.15 -5.21
N SER A 484 -6.55 -19.49 -6.40
CA SER A 484 -5.11 -19.52 -6.63
C SER A 484 -4.54 -18.10 -6.60
N GLU A 485 -3.22 -17.95 -6.46
CA GLU A 485 -2.57 -16.63 -6.60
C GLU A 485 -2.98 -15.91 -7.89
N SER A 486 -3.02 -16.63 -9.02
CA SER A 486 -3.40 -16.06 -10.31
C SER A 486 -4.85 -15.57 -10.35
N ASP A 487 -5.77 -16.32 -9.73
CA ASP A 487 -7.19 -16.01 -9.71
C ASP A 487 -7.47 -14.85 -8.75
N ALA A 488 -6.81 -14.85 -7.59
CA ALA A 488 -6.89 -13.77 -6.61
C ALA A 488 -6.39 -12.45 -7.18
N ARG A 489 -5.28 -12.48 -7.93
CA ARG A 489 -4.76 -11.27 -8.62
C ARG A 489 -5.73 -10.76 -9.68
N LYS A 490 -6.29 -11.65 -10.51
CA LYS A 490 -7.30 -11.26 -11.51
C LYS A 490 -8.53 -10.66 -10.84
N GLU A 491 -9.05 -11.29 -9.81
CA GLU A 491 -10.22 -10.79 -9.09
C GLU A 491 -9.94 -9.47 -8.35
N GLY A 492 -8.78 -9.32 -7.71
CA GLY A 492 -8.36 -8.05 -7.09
C GLY A 492 -8.18 -6.92 -8.12
N SER A 493 -7.75 -7.26 -9.34
CA SER A 493 -7.61 -6.32 -10.47
C SER A 493 -8.94 -5.72 -10.91
N ARG A 494 -10.06 -6.33 -10.52
CA ARG A 494 -11.38 -5.78 -10.80
C ARG A 494 -11.67 -4.54 -9.94
N CYS A 495 -11.07 -4.35 -8.76
CA CYS A 495 -11.34 -3.17 -7.93
C CYS A 495 -11.25 -1.83 -8.69
N LEU A 496 -12.28 -0.97 -8.55
CA LEU A 496 -12.38 0.32 -9.24
C LEU A 496 -11.68 1.50 -8.54
N GLU A 497 -11.05 1.25 -7.38
CA GLU A 497 -10.25 2.26 -6.65
C GLU A 497 -11.07 3.52 -6.27
N CYS A 498 -12.28 3.28 -5.75
CA CYS A 498 -13.31 4.32 -5.54
C CYS A 498 -12.92 5.38 -4.50
N GLY A 499 -12.18 4.97 -3.45
CA GLY A 499 -11.74 5.84 -2.37
C GLY A 499 -10.54 6.70 -2.78
N CYS A 500 -10.45 7.89 -2.19
CA CYS A 500 -9.42 8.88 -2.51
C CYS A 500 -8.00 8.35 -2.24
N LYS A 501 -7.15 8.42 -3.27
CA LYS A 501 -5.73 8.00 -3.22
C LYS A 501 -4.89 8.83 -2.23
N ASP A 502 -5.34 10.03 -1.88
CA ASP A 502 -4.61 10.97 -1.00
C ASP A 502 -5.02 10.94 0.48
N TYR A 503 -5.89 9.99 0.89
CA TYR A 503 -6.54 10.03 2.21
C TYR A 503 -5.57 10.21 3.39
N PHE A 504 -4.38 9.59 3.34
CA PHE A 504 -3.39 9.63 4.42
C PHE A 504 -2.53 10.90 4.44
N GLU A 505 -2.60 11.74 3.41
CA GLU A 505 -1.85 13.02 3.32
C GLU A 505 -2.77 14.25 3.16
N CYS A 506 -4.08 14.03 3.06
CA CYS A 506 -5.07 15.09 2.89
C CYS A 506 -5.22 15.93 4.17
N GLN A 507 -4.90 17.22 4.07
CA GLN A 507 -5.05 18.15 5.21
C GLN A 507 -6.51 18.50 5.48
N LEU A 508 -7.37 18.48 4.45
CA LEU A 508 -8.78 18.81 4.61
C LEU A 508 -9.49 17.81 5.53
N ILE A 509 -9.17 16.51 5.43
CA ILE A 509 -9.81 15.51 6.29
C ILE A 509 -9.39 15.66 7.76
N ASP A 510 -8.14 16.05 8.02
CA ASP A 510 -7.67 16.35 9.37
C ASP A 510 -8.39 17.56 9.97
N TYR A 511 -8.64 18.59 9.17
CA TYR A 511 -9.43 19.75 9.59
C TYR A 511 -10.92 19.42 9.80
N ILE A 512 -11.52 18.58 8.94
CA ILE A 512 -12.90 18.10 9.12
C ILE A 512 -13.05 17.36 10.46
N LYS A 513 -12.13 16.45 10.76
CA LYS A 513 -12.15 15.66 12.00
C LYS A 513 -11.90 16.51 13.25
N SER A 514 -10.90 17.40 13.21
CA SER A 514 -10.54 18.21 14.38
C SER A 514 -11.60 19.28 14.72
N GLU A 515 -12.32 19.80 13.72
CA GLU A 515 -13.34 20.83 13.90
C GLU A 515 -14.78 20.28 13.94
N ASP A 516 -14.96 18.95 13.83
CA ASP A 516 -16.25 18.26 13.89
C ASP A 516 -17.24 18.80 12.84
N ILE A 517 -16.79 18.86 11.59
CA ILE A 517 -17.56 19.41 10.48
C ILE A 517 -18.55 18.38 9.97
N ASP A 518 -19.85 18.66 10.08
CA ASP A 518 -20.91 17.87 9.49
C ASP A 518 -20.85 17.92 7.95
N THR A 519 -20.44 16.81 7.34
CA THR A 519 -20.26 16.65 5.89
C THR A 519 -21.51 16.12 5.19
N ASP A 520 -22.56 15.72 5.92
CA ASP A 520 -23.80 15.22 5.34
C ASP A 520 -24.81 16.33 5.04
N LYS A 521 -24.59 17.53 5.60
CA LYS A 521 -25.39 18.73 5.26
C LYS A 521 -24.98 19.28 3.90
N GLU A 522 -25.92 19.31 2.97
CA GLU A 522 -25.76 20.04 1.70
C GLU A 522 -25.75 21.54 1.94
N LEU A 523 -24.66 22.21 1.57
CA LEU A 523 -24.42 23.64 1.85
C LEU A 523 -24.20 24.48 0.58
N GLY A 524 -24.46 23.94 -0.62
CA GLY A 524 -24.25 24.64 -1.89
C GLY A 524 -24.57 23.78 -3.11
N GLU A 525 -24.28 24.32 -4.30
CA GLU A 525 -24.34 23.57 -5.57
C GLU A 525 -23.13 22.64 -5.69
N ASN A 526 -23.37 21.38 -6.05
CA ASN A 526 -22.32 20.36 -6.24
C ASN A 526 -21.94 20.28 -7.72
N HIS A 527 -20.73 20.71 -8.08
CA HIS A 527 -20.27 20.67 -9.47
C HIS A 527 -19.60 19.33 -9.83
N LYS A 528 -19.92 18.80 -11.01
CA LYS A 528 -19.23 17.65 -11.64
C LYS A 528 -18.35 18.17 -12.78
N ARG A 529 -17.05 18.31 -12.53
CA ARG A 529 -16.07 18.96 -13.43
C ARG A 529 -14.97 18.01 -13.89
N TYR A 530 -14.85 16.81 -13.31
CA TYR A 530 -13.78 15.88 -13.67
C TYR A 530 -13.90 15.35 -15.10
N GLU A 531 -12.81 15.48 -15.84
CA GLU A 531 -12.61 14.86 -17.14
C GLU A 531 -11.33 14.00 -17.14
N PRO A 532 -11.28 12.88 -17.86
CA PRO A 532 -10.07 12.06 -17.98
C PRO A 532 -8.88 12.87 -18.52
N GLN A 533 -7.72 12.77 -17.85
CA GLN A 533 -6.52 13.53 -18.21
C GLN A 533 -5.57 12.72 -19.10
N THR A 534 -5.02 13.34 -20.16
CA THR A 534 -4.08 12.69 -21.09
C THR A 534 -2.63 12.64 -20.58
N HIS A 535 -2.22 13.62 -19.77
CA HIS A 535 -0.85 13.76 -19.28
C HIS A 535 -0.29 12.46 -18.67
N GLU A 536 0.95 12.11 -19.03
CA GLU A 536 1.57 10.82 -18.68
C GLU A 536 1.68 10.58 -17.16
N PHE A 537 2.09 11.59 -16.39
CA PHE A 537 2.40 11.44 -14.95
C PHE A 537 1.37 12.04 -13.98
N ILE A 538 0.52 12.96 -14.42
CA ILE A 538 -0.27 13.82 -13.53
C ILE A 538 -1.75 13.57 -13.82
N ASP A 539 -2.49 13.25 -12.76
CA ASP A 539 -3.95 13.23 -12.77
C ASP A 539 -4.50 14.47 -12.04
N ARG A 540 -5.58 15.02 -12.58
CA ARG A 540 -6.20 16.25 -12.08
C ARG A 540 -7.68 16.04 -11.94
N ASN A 541 -8.14 16.12 -10.70
CA ASN A 541 -9.54 16.04 -10.36
C ASN A 541 -10.04 17.33 -9.69
N PRO A 542 -10.59 18.26 -10.48
CA PRO A 542 -11.15 19.50 -9.96
C PRO A 542 -12.29 19.33 -8.96
N ASP A 543 -13.02 18.20 -8.99
CA ASP A 543 -14.12 17.92 -8.03
C ASP A 543 -13.57 17.89 -6.59
N LYS A 544 -12.29 17.56 -6.40
CA LYS A 544 -11.64 17.55 -5.08
C LYS A 544 -11.02 18.89 -4.70
N CYS A 545 -10.96 19.86 -5.62
CA CYS A 545 -10.20 21.10 -5.43
C CYS A 545 -10.89 22.06 -4.46
N ILE A 546 -10.12 22.63 -3.54
CA ILE A 546 -10.59 23.69 -2.62
C ILE A 546 -10.14 25.10 -3.04
N GLN A 547 -9.69 25.26 -4.29
CA GLN A 547 -9.28 26.55 -4.89
C GLN A 547 -8.23 27.34 -4.08
N CYS A 548 -7.35 26.68 -3.33
CA CYS A 548 -6.34 27.36 -2.50
C CYS A 548 -5.25 28.13 -3.29
N GLY A 549 -5.14 27.90 -4.60
CA GLY A 549 -4.17 28.56 -5.48
C GLY A 549 -2.69 28.14 -5.29
N LEU A 550 -2.39 27.20 -4.40
CA LEU A 550 -1.00 26.78 -4.11
C LEU A 550 -0.29 26.21 -5.35
N CYS A 551 -0.98 25.40 -6.15
CA CYS A 551 -0.44 24.82 -7.37
C CYS A 551 -0.12 25.88 -8.44
N VAL A 552 -1.00 26.89 -8.60
CA VAL A 552 -0.79 28.04 -9.51
C VAL A 552 0.42 28.85 -9.06
N ARG A 553 0.45 29.27 -7.79
CA ARG A 553 1.57 30.05 -7.24
C ARG A 553 2.89 29.30 -7.30
N THR A 554 2.88 27.99 -7.08
CA THR A 554 4.11 27.19 -7.15
C THR A 554 4.58 27.04 -8.61
N CYS A 555 3.67 26.87 -9.56
CA CYS A 555 4.02 26.79 -10.99
C CYS A 555 4.55 28.13 -11.54
N ASP A 556 3.94 29.24 -11.14
CA ASP A 556 4.29 30.59 -11.59
C ASP A 556 5.44 31.19 -10.78
N GLU A 557 5.23 31.48 -9.49
CA GLU A 557 6.19 32.21 -8.66
C GLU A 557 7.46 31.39 -8.42
N PHE A 558 7.32 30.12 -8.02
CA PHE A 558 8.45 29.28 -7.61
C PHE A 558 9.16 28.64 -8.80
N MET A 559 8.44 27.93 -9.67
CA MET A 559 9.02 27.29 -10.86
C MET A 559 9.22 28.25 -12.04
N GLY A 560 8.37 29.26 -12.24
CA GLY A 560 8.50 30.18 -13.39
C GLY A 560 8.08 29.55 -14.72
N ILE A 561 7.08 28.67 -14.67
CA ILE A 561 6.55 27.92 -15.82
C ILE A 561 5.14 28.39 -16.18
N THR A 562 4.33 28.77 -15.20
CA THR A 562 2.99 29.38 -15.39
C THR A 562 1.97 28.48 -16.14
N ALA A 563 2.23 27.17 -16.25
CA ALA A 563 1.33 26.21 -16.91
C ALA A 563 -0.06 26.03 -16.26
N LEU A 564 -0.30 26.58 -15.06
CA LEU A 564 -1.57 26.51 -14.34
C LEU A 564 -2.06 27.90 -13.96
N GLY A 565 -3.35 28.16 -14.17
CA GLY A 565 -4.01 29.40 -13.77
C GLY A 565 -5.34 29.16 -13.04
N ILE A 566 -5.92 30.24 -12.51
CA ILE A 566 -7.30 30.28 -12.03
C ILE A 566 -8.14 30.88 -13.18
N VAL A 567 -9.02 30.06 -13.75
CA VAL A 567 -9.93 30.42 -14.82
C VAL A 567 -11.31 30.69 -14.21
N ASP A 568 -12.14 31.48 -14.90
CA ASP A 568 -13.48 31.91 -14.45
C ASP A 568 -13.48 32.71 -13.13
N ARG A 569 -14.64 32.91 -12.49
CA ARG A 569 -14.81 33.78 -11.31
C ARG A 569 -15.89 33.26 -10.37
N GLY A 570 -15.73 33.54 -9.07
CA GLY A 570 -16.72 33.17 -8.06
C GLY A 570 -16.73 31.66 -7.81
N PHE A 571 -17.91 31.07 -7.65
CA PHE A 571 -18.06 29.62 -7.44
C PHE A 571 -17.70 28.79 -8.68
N ASP A 572 -17.72 29.39 -9.87
CA ASP A 572 -17.31 28.74 -11.12
C ASP A 572 -15.79 28.71 -11.32
N ALA A 573 -15.01 29.34 -10.42
CA ALA A 573 -13.56 29.41 -10.58
C ALA A 573 -12.92 28.02 -10.65
N LEU A 574 -11.97 27.82 -11.56
CA LEU A 574 -11.36 26.53 -11.80
C LEU A 574 -9.84 26.67 -11.88
N ILE A 575 -9.11 25.76 -11.24
CA ILE A 575 -7.69 25.58 -11.55
C ILE A 575 -7.61 24.81 -12.87
N ALA A 576 -7.14 25.44 -13.94
CA ALA A 576 -7.03 24.84 -15.28
C ALA A 576 -5.70 25.24 -15.96
N PRO A 577 -5.22 24.47 -16.95
CA PRO A 577 -4.14 24.92 -17.82
C PRO A 577 -4.56 26.13 -18.67
N GLU A 578 -3.56 26.82 -19.23
CA GLU A 578 -3.79 27.95 -20.12
C GLU A 578 -4.73 27.60 -21.30
N PHE A 579 -5.71 28.46 -21.56
CA PHE A 579 -6.73 28.28 -22.61
C PHE A 579 -7.49 26.95 -22.54
N ASN A 580 -7.57 26.29 -21.38
CA ASN A 580 -8.15 24.95 -21.20
C ASN A 580 -7.55 23.89 -22.14
N ARG A 581 -6.28 24.04 -22.52
CA ARG A 581 -5.55 23.02 -23.29
C ARG A 581 -5.19 21.84 -22.40
N PRO A 582 -4.96 20.64 -22.96
CA PRO A 582 -4.32 19.54 -22.22
C PRO A 582 -3.01 20.01 -21.58
N LEU A 583 -2.72 19.55 -20.35
CA LEU A 583 -1.54 20.01 -19.61
C LEU A 583 -0.22 19.72 -20.34
N GLU A 584 -0.16 18.63 -21.09
CA GLU A 584 1.01 18.22 -21.90
C GLU A 584 1.26 19.13 -23.12
N GLU A 585 0.28 19.93 -23.53
CA GLU A 585 0.40 20.93 -24.61
C GLU A 585 0.78 22.33 -24.09
N THR A 586 1.02 22.46 -22.78
CA THR A 586 1.46 23.71 -22.13
C THR A 586 2.96 23.68 -21.83
N ASP A 587 3.49 24.75 -21.24
CA ASP A 587 4.89 24.82 -20.79
C ASP A 587 5.23 23.88 -19.60
N CYS A 588 4.27 23.05 -19.15
CA CYS A 588 4.47 22.08 -18.09
C CYS A 588 5.70 21.17 -18.36
N ILE A 589 6.65 21.20 -17.44
CA ILE A 589 7.88 20.36 -17.50
C ILE A 589 7.80 19.11 -16.62
N SER A 590 6.59 18.72 -16.18
CA SER A 590 6.37 17.54 -15.32
C SER A 590 7.24 17.53 -14.04
N CYS A 591 7.44 18.68 -13.39
CA CYS A 591 8.25 18.74 -12.15
C CYS A 591 7.53 18.17 -10.92
N GLY A 592 6.21 17.95 -10.99
CA GLY A 592 5.39 17.44 -9.88
C GLY A 592 5.23 18.39 -8.69
N GLN A 593 5.73 19.62 -8.73
CA GLN A 593 5.60 20.54 -7.59
C GLN A 593 4.16 20.93 -7.28
N CYS A 594 3.27 20.93 -8.28
CA CYS A 594 1.83 21.14 -8.07
C CYS A 594 1.16 20.00 -7.27
N ILE A 595 1.70 18.78 -7.36
CA ILE A 595 1.28 17.62 -6.56
C ILE A 595 1.76 17.82 -5.12
N ASP A 596 3.05 18.09 -4.92
CA ASP A 596 3.67 18.19 -3.58
C ASP A 596 3.15 19.35 -2.72
N VAL A 597 2.34 20.24 -3.28
CA VAL A 597 1.68 21.36 -2.56
C VAL A 597 0.16 21.23 -2.51
N CYS A 598 -0.44 20.23 -3.19
CA CYS A 598 -1.89 20.03 -3.18
C CYS A 598 -2.32 19.45 -1.82
N PRO A 599 -3.20 20.13 -1.06
CA PRO A 599 -3.56 19.67 0.29
C PRO A 599 -4.73 18.66 0.32
N VAL A 600 -5.32 18.31 -0.83
CA VAL A 600 -6.61 17.61 -0.93
C VAL A 600 -6.63 16.51 -2.01
N GLY A 601 -5.49 16.18 -2.61
CA GLY A 601 -5.43 15.19 -3.68
C GLY A 601 -6.20 15.55 -4.94
N ALA A 602 -6.37 16.85 -5.24
CA ALA A 602 -6.96 17.32 -6.49
C ALA A 602 -5.98 17.26 -7.67
N ILE A 603 -4.67 17.28 -7.39
CA ILE A 603 -3.61 17.05 -8.37
C ILE A 603 -2.74 15.94 -7.78
N GLN A 604 -2.65 14.81 -8.46
CA GLN A 604 -1.98 13.61 -7.95
C GLN A 604 -1.05 13.03 -9.02
N GLU A 605 -0.06 12.26 -8.61
CA GLU A 605 0.67 11.38 -9.51
C GLU A 605 -0.20 10.19 -9.96
N LYS A 606 -0.06 9.80 -11.22
CA LYS A 606 -0.53 8.50 -11.72
C LYS A 606 0.46 7.45 -11.26
N VAL A 607 0.13 6.69 -10.21
CA VAL A 607 1.03 5.68 -9.65
C VAL A 607 1.11 4.49 -10.63
N ARG A 608 2.33 4.04 -10.96
CA ARG A 608 2.55 3.00 -11.99
C ARG A 608 2.60 1.57 -11.42
N THR A 609 1.98 1.34 -10.28
CA THR A 609 1.66 -0.01 -9.81
C THR A 609 0.48 -0.57 -10.60
N HIS A 610 0.22 -1.88 -10.49
CA HIS A 610 -0.92 -2.49 -11.18
C HIS A 610 -2.26 -1.94 -10.66
N LYS A 611 -2.33 -1.62 -9.37
CA LYS A 611 -3.39 -0.87 -8.71
C LYS A 611 -2.82 0.27 -7.88
N GLU A 612 -3.46 1.42 -7.98
CA GLU A 612 -3.23 2.67 -7.27
C GLU A 612 -4.12 2.73 -6.03
N ILE A 613 -3.58 2.29 -4.89
CA ILE A 613 -4.32 2.20 -3.63
C ILE A 613 -3.78 3.17 -2.58
N PRO A 614 -4.65 3.80 -1.78
CA PRO A 614 -4.21 4.61 -0.65
C PRO A 614 -3.65 3.70 0.42
N LEU A 615 -2.38 3.89 0.78
CA LEU A 615 -1.69 3.19 1.86
C LEU A 615 -1.01 4.21 2.76
N ASN A 616 -0.87 3.87 4.04
CA ASN A 616 0.00 4.60 4.95
C ASN A 616 1.45 4.12 4.75
N LEU A 617 2.11 4.68 3.73
CA LEU A 617 3.41 4.21 3.25
C LEU A 617 4.55 4.50 4.25
N GLU A 618 5.49 3.56 4.34
CA GLU A 618 6.77 3.77 5.02
C GLU A 618 7.60 4.81 4.26
N LYS A 619 8.30 5.68 4.99
CA LYS A 619 9.08 6.80 4.42
C LYS A 619 10.55 6.60 4.72
N THR A 620 11.36 6.38 3.68
CA THR A 620 12.81 6.22 3.80
C THR A 620 13.55 7.31 3.05
N GLU A 621 14.50 7.97 3.72
CA GLU A 621 15.39 8.95 3.08
C GLU A 621 16.37 8.29 2.12
N GLY A 622 16.61 8.92 0.97
CA GLY A 622 17.62 8.48 0.01
C GLY A 622 18.09 9.61 -0.89
N VAL A 623 18.81 9.24 -1.95
CA VAL A 623 19.37 10.18 -2.93
C VAL A 623 18.94 9.75 -4.33
N CYS A 624 18.54 10.73 -5.15
CA CYS A 624 18.16 10.47 -6.55
C CYS A 624 19.35 9.90 -7.35
N SER A 625 19.11 8.80 -8.06
CA SER A 625 20.08 8.06 -8.88
C SER A 625 20.31 8.63 -10.28
N ASN A 626 19.54 9.64 -10.71
CA ASN A 626 19.45 10.03 -12.12
C ASN A 626 20.59 10.94 -12.59
N CYS A 627 20.97 11.94 -11.79
CA CYS A 627 21.97 12.93 -12.21
C CYS A 627 22.80 13.44 -11.04
N SER A 628 23.90 14.14 -11.33
CA SER A 628 24.90 14.57 -10.34
C SER A 628 24.43 15.62 -9.33
N LEU A 629 23.19 16.11 -9.47
CA LEU A 629 22.62 17.06 -8.52
C LEU A 629 22.46 16.49 -7.12
N GLY A 630 22.35 15.16 -6.97
CA GLY A 630 22.20 14.52 -5.66
C GLY A 630 20.98 15.03 -4.89
N CYS A 631 19.83 15.18 -5.56
CA CYS A 631 18.60 15.64 -4.88
C CYS A 631 18.24 14.65 -3.76
N ASN A 632 17.94 15.15 -2.55
CA ASN A 632 17.53 14.29 -1.45
C ASN A 632 16.05 13.93 -1.64
N VAL A 633 15.77 12.65 -1.58
CA VAL A 633 14.43 12.11 -1.82
C VAL A 633 13.92 11.38 -0.59
N ILE A 634 12.61 11.28 -0.50
CA ILE A 634 11.91 10.37 0.40
C ILE A 634 11.23 9.34 -0.50
N TYR A 635 11.72 8.11 -0.45
CA TYR A 635 11.06 6.95 -1.02
C TYR A 635 9.90 6.56 -0.12
N GLN A 636 8.69 6.54 -0.68
CA GLN A 636 7.51 6.09 0.04
C GLN A 636 7.10 4.72 -0.51
N HIS A 637 7.13 3.71 0.35
CA HIS A 637 7.09 2.30 -0.06
C HIS A 637 6.28 1.47 0.94
N GLU A 638 5.87 0.29 0.50
CA GLU A 638 5.30 -0.75 1.36
C GLU A 638 5.81 -2.09 0.82
N GLY A 639 6.35 -2.94 1.70
CA GLY A 639 6.88 -4.24 1.30
C GLY A 639 8.05 -4.15 0.32
N LYS A 640 7.87 -4.66 -0.91
CA LYS A 640 8.90 -4.70 -1.97
C LYS A 640 8.66 -3.68 -3.10
N LEU A 641 7.68 -2.80 -2.97
CA LEU A 641 7.31 -1.83 -4.00
C LEU A 641 7.43 -0.39 -3.48
N ILE A 642 7.97 0.48 -4.33
CA ILE A 642 7.99 1.93 -4.10
C ILE A 642 6.77 2.53 -4.78
N TYR A 643 5.92 3.22 -4.04
CA TYR A 643 4.69 3.79 -4.59
C TYR A 643 4.88 5.22 -5.09
N LYS A 644 5.70 6.01 -4.39
CA LYS A 644 5.97 7.40 -4.78
C LYS A 644 7.31 7.90 -4.25
N VAL A 645 7.80 8.96 -4.89
CA VAL A 645 9.00 9.68 -4.47
C VAL A 645 8.65 11.15 -4.26
N THR A 646 9.14 11.73 -3.17
CA THR A 646 8.92 13.13 -2.80
C THR A 646 10.24 13.80 -2.45
N PRO A 647 10.39 15.12 -2.66
CA PRO A 647 11.59 15.83 -2.22
C PRO A 647 11.73 15.83 -0.71
N ASN A 648 12.96 15.71 -0.19
CA ASN A 648 13.23 15.91 1.23
C ASN A 648 13.45 17.40 1.54
N ARG A 649 12.34 18.12 1.76
CA ARG A 649 12.32 19.57 2.05
C ARG A 649 13.07 19.97 3.35
N LEU A 650 13.51 19.02 4.17
CA LEU A 650 14.33 19.31 5.35
C LEU A 650 15.83 19.44 5.00
N LYS A 651 16.26 18.92 3.84
CA LYS A 651 17.68 18.85 3.44
C LYS A 651 18.04 19.69 2.23
N ASP A 652 17.09 20.00 1.36
CA ASP A 652 17.31 20.83 0.17
C ASP A 652 16.13 21.77 -0.09
N ASP A 653 16.21 22.53 -1.20
CA ASP A 653 15.20 23.51 -1.59
C ASP A 653 13.83 22.88 -1.94
N GLY A 654 13.70 21.55 -1.88
CA GLY A 654 12.43 20.87 -2.00
C GLY A 654 11.97 20.63 -3.44
N VAL A 655 12.91 20.54 -4.40
CA VAL A 655 12.61 20.48 -5.84
C VAL A 655 13.16 19.21 -6.46
N LEU A 656 12.30 18.50 -7.20
CA LEU A 656 12.69 17.41 -8.09
C LEU A 656 12.38 17.77 -9.55
N CYS A 657 13.15 17.21 -10.47
CA CYS A 657 12.75 17.16 -11.88
C CYS A 657 11.81 15.97 -12.14
N GLN A 658 11.25 15.91 -13.35
CA GLN A 658 10.44 14.77 -13.81
C GLN A 658 11.10 13.42 -13.52
N LYS A 659 12.39 13.27 -13.83
CA LYS A 659 13.12 12.01 -13.63
C LYS A 659 13.18 11.61 -12.15
N GLY A 660 13.54 12.55 -11.28
CA GLY A 660 13.61 12.30 -9.84
C GLY A 660 12.25 12.04 -9.20
N LYS A 661 11.18 12.65 -9.73
CA LYS A 661 9.82 12.53 -9.20
C LYS A 661 9.10 11.27 -9.68
N PHE A 662 9.26 10.88 -10.94
CA PHE A 662 8.43 9.87 -11.60
C PHE A 662 9.19 8.68 -12.18
N GLU A 663 10.45 8.83 -12.61
CA GLU A 663 11.20 7.74 -13.27
C GLU A 663 11.88 6.79 -12.26
N PHE A 664 11.16 6.40 -11.20
CA PHE A 664 11.61 5.37 -10.24
C PHE A 664 10.97 4.00 -10.50
N ASP A 665 10.01 3.92 -11.44
CA ASP A 665 9.22 2.72 -11.73
C ASP A 665 10.05 1.51 -12.14
N TYR A 666 11.25 1.73 -12.70
CA TYR A 666 12.19 0.68 -13.06
C TYR A 666 12.51 -0.23 -11.86
N ILE A 667 12.48 0.31 -10.64
CA ILE A 667 12.71 -0.45 -9.40
C ILE A 667 11.61 -1.52 -9.22
N ASN A 668 10.38 -1.18 -9.58
CA ASN A 668 9.19 -2.02 -9.42
C ASN A 668 9.00 -3.06 -10.52
N MET A 669 9.61 -2.86 -11.70
CA MET A 669 9.41 -3.72 -12.87
C MET A 669 9.71 -5.20 -12.59
N LYS A 670 8.95 -6.08 -13.25
CA LYS A 670 9.01 -7.55 -13.08
C LYS A 670 10.08 -8.23 -13.93
N ASN A 671 10.48 -7.62 -15.05
CA ASN A 671 11.49 -8.14 -15.98
C ASN A 671 12.93 -7.90 -15.50
N ARG A 672 13.14 -7.70 -14.20
CA ARG A 672 14.47 -7.52 -13.62
C ARG A 672 15.21 -8.85 -13.57
N ILE A 673 16.52 -8.80 -13.74
CA ILE A 673 17.40 -9.94 -13.50
C ILE A 673 17.52 -10.10 -11.97
N THR A 674 17.01 -11.21 -11.43
CA THR A 674 17.00 -11.47 -9.98
C THR A 674 17.97 -12.56 -9.55
N GLY A 675 18.60 -13.27 -10.49
CA GLY A 675 19.57 -14.33 -10.24
C GLY A 675 20.66 -14.39 -11.30
N PRO A 676 21.79 -15.05 -11.02
CA PRO A 676 22.90 -15.15 -11.95
C PRO A 676 22.65 -16.24 -13.01
N ARG A 677 23.21 -16.02 -14.18
CA ARG A 677 23.00 -16.87 -15.35
C ARG A 677 24.28 -17.03 -16.15
N LEU A 678 24.61 -18.26 -16.54
CA LEU A 678 25.83 -18.62 -17.26
C LEU A 678 25.50 -19.21 -18.63
N LYS A 679 26.24 -18.77 -19.64
CA LYS A 679 26.11 -19.30 -21.00
C LYS A 679 27.06 -20.46 -21.24
N VAL A 680 26.49 -21.65 -21.44
CA VAL A 680 27.21 -22.90 -21.69
C VAL A 680 26.85 -23.41 -23.08
N LYS A 681 27.84 -23.51 -23.98
CA LYS A 681 27.64 -23.97 -25.38
C LYS A 681 26.55 -23.19 -26.14
N GLY A 682 26.42 -21.89 -25.85
CA GLY A 682 25.43 -21.02 -26.48
C GLY A 682 24.01 -21.09 -25.87
N LEU A 683 23.80 -21.89 -24.84
CA LEU A 683 22.55 -21.95 -24.08
C LEU A 683 22.72 -21.31 -22.72
N ASP A 684 21.71 -20.58 -22.27
CA ASP A 684 21.70 -19.95 -20.96
C ASP A 684 21.19 -20.90 -19.88
N ALA A 685 21.91 -20.95 -18.76
CA ALA A 685 21.58 -21.75 -17.59
C ALA A 685 21.58 -20.88 -16.33
N ASP A 686 20.51 -20.95 -15.54
CA ASP A 686 20.46 -20.32 -14.22
C ASP A 686 21.41 -21.09 -13.28
N ILE A 687 22.22 -20.35 -12.52
CA ILE A 687 23.21 -20.92 -11.60
C ILE A 687 23.03 -20.35 -10.19
N SER A 688 23.64 -20.98 -9.19
CA SER A 688 23.66 -20.42 -7.84
C SER A 688 24.63 -19.24 -7.77
N LEU A 689 24.46 -18.36 -6.76
CA LEU A 689 25.40 -17.27 -6.52
C LEU A 689 26.81 -17.79 -6.18
N GLU A 690 26.90 -18.92 -5.49
CA GLU A 690 28.16 -19.58 -5.15
C GLU A 690 28.91 -20.02 -6.42
N ASP A 691 28.20 -20.65 -7.37
CA ASP A 691 28.79 -21.05 -8.65
C ASP A 691 29.18 -19.83 -9.49
N ALA A 692 28.36 -18.78 -9.46
CA ALA A 692 28.61 -17.53 -10.19
C ALA A 692 29.88 -16.85 -9.68
N LYS A 693 30.09 -16.82 -8.37
CA LYS A 693 31.32 -16.34 -7.72
C LYS A 693 32.55 -17.13 -8.18
N ILE A 694 32.45 -18.46 -8.16
CA ILE A 694 33.55 -19.34 -8.58
C ILE A 694 33.90 -19.10 -10.05
N GLU A 695 32.90 -19.06 -10.94
CA GLU A 695 33.08 -18.84 -12.37
C GLU A 695 33.68 -17.46 -12.65
N PHE A 696 33.11 -16.39 -12.06
CA PHE A 696 33.58 -15.02 -12.21
C PHE A 696 35.07 -14.89 -11.85
N VAL A 697 35.43 -15.32 -10.65
CA VAL A 697 36.80 -15.18 -10.15
C VAL A 697 37.78 -16.08 -10.90
N SER A 698 37.42 -17.35 -11.12
CA SER A 698 38.33 -18.33 -11.72
C SER A 698 38.66 -17.97 -13.17
N LYS A 699 37.66 -17.55 -13.97
CA LYS A 699 37.88 -17.15 -15.36
C LYS A 699 38.74 -15.90 -15.49
N LEU A 700 38.49 -14.88 -14.67
CA LEU A 700 39.31 -13.68 -14.66
C LEU A 700 40.76 -14.00 -14.27
N LYS A 701 40.98 -14.83 -13.25
CA LYS A 701 42.33 -15.32 -12.89
C LYS A 701 43.00 -16.10 -14.02
N SER A 702 42.28 -17.00 -14.70
CA SER A 702 42.81 -17.75 -15.84
C SER A 702 43.22 -16.84 -16.99
N ILE A 703 42.41 -15.85 -17.35
CA ILE A 703 42.71 -14.89 -18.42
C ILE A 703 43.91 -14.02 -18.07
N LYS A 704 43.98 -13.51 -16.82
CA LYS A 704 45.17 -12.82 -16.31
C LYS A 704 46.43 -13.67 -16.45
N TYR A 705 46.37 -14.96 -16.10
CA TYR A 705 47.50 -15.86 -16.17
C TYR A 705 47.96 -16.14 -17.61
N LEU A 706 47.02 -16.25 -18.56
CA LEU A 706 47.31 -16.53 -19.96
C LEU A 706 47.81 -15.30 -20.73
N TYR A 707 47.23 -14.13 -20.50
CA TYR A 707 47.43 -12.95 -21.35
C TYR A 707 48.02 -11.73 -20.61
N GLY A 708 48.26 -11.84 -19.31
CA GLY A 708 48.82 -10.77 -18.47
C GLY A 708 47.77 -9.84 -17.87
N LYS A 709 48.24 -8.93 -17.00
CA LYS A 709 47.39 -8.10 -16.13
C LYS A 709 46.49 -7.08 -16.85
N ASP A 710 46.93 -6.55 -18.00
CA ASP A 710 46.15 -5.56 -18.77
C ASP A 710 45.14 -6.20 -19.75
N SER A 711 44.95 -7.52 -19.67
CA SER A 711 43.98 -8.26 -20.50
C SER A 711 42.55 -8.24 -19.97
N ILE A 712 42.32 -7.64 -18.80
CA ILE A 712 41.00 -7.54 -18.16
C ILE A 712 40.59 -6.07 -18.11
N GLY A 713 39.44 -5.74 -18.69
CA GLY A 713 38.83 -4.40 -18.63
C GLY A 713 37.59 -4.35 -17.73
N PHE A 714 37.40 -3.21 -17.07
CA PHE A 714 36.20 -2.89 -16.28
C PHE A 714 35.57 -1.60 -16.82
N LEU A 715 34.30 -1.68 -17.20
CA LEU A 715 33.44 -0.54 -17.53
C LEU A 715 32.36 -0.44 -16.47
N VAL A 716 32.35 0.65 -15.69
CA VAL A 716 31.56 0.76 -14.46
C VAL A 716 30.78 2.06 -14.48
N THR A 717 29.46 1.97 -14.30
CA THR A 717 28.58 3.14 -14.19
C THR A 717 28.96 3.99 -12.98
N GLN A 718 28.78 5.30 -13.10
CA GLN A 718 29.01 6.25 -12.01
C GLN A 718 27.73 6.48 -11.19
N ARG A 719 26.80 5.52 -11.16
CA ARG A 719 25.60 5.53 -10.31
C ARG A 719 25.72 4.70 -9.05
N LEU A 720 26.74 3.84 -8.97
CA LEU A 720 27.00 3.00 -7.80
C LEU A 720 27.41 3.86 -6.60
N THR A 721 27.21 3.33 -5.40
CA THR A 721 27.67 3.94 -4.15
C THR A 721 29.21 3.96 -4.09
N ASN A 722 29.76 4.85 -3.26
CA ASN A 722 31.20 4.95 -3.03
C ASN A 722 31.78 3.63 -2.49
N GLU A 723 31.01 2.92 -1.67
CA GLU A 723 31.39 1.64 -1.08
C GLU A 723 31.46 0.53 -2.14
N GLU A 724 30.47 0.43 -3.02
CA GLU A 724 30.49 -0.50 -4.16
C GLU A 724 31.64 -0.19 -5.13
N LEU A 725 31.86 1.09 -5.44
CA LEU A 725 32.97 1.53 -6.28
C LEU A 725 34.33 1.21 -5.64
N ALA A 726 34.47 1.36 -4.32
CA ALA A 726 35.67 1.00 -3.60
C ALA A 726 35.95 -0.51 -3.67
N LEU A 727 34.93 -1.36 -3.53
CA LEU A 727 35.06 -2.81 -3.70
C LEU A 727 35.47 -3.17 -5.14
N ILE A 728 34.87 -2.55 -6.17
CA ILE A 728 35.28 -2.79 -7.56
C ILE A 728 36.72 -2.33 -7.80
N LYS A 729 37.14 -1.22 -7.18
CA LYS A 729 38.53 -0.76 -7.24
C LYS A 729 39.48 -1.77 -6.61
N GLU A 730 39.14 -2.31 -5.43
CA GLU A 730 39.90 -3.36 -4.76
C GLU A 730 39.97 -4.64 -5.60
N LEU A 731 38.84 -5.08 -6.16
CA LEU A 731 38.74 -6.20 -7.09
C LEU A 731 39.71 -6.03 -8.28
N SER A 732 39.72 -4.86 -8.91
CA SER A 732 40.62 -4.57 -10.02
C SER A 732 42.10 -4.57 -9.59
N ALA A 733 42.40 -4.06 -8.39
CA ALA A 733 43.74 -4.05 -7.83
C ALA A 733 44.25 -5.48 -7.53
N GLN A 734 43.42 -6.36 -6.99
CA GLN A 734 43.79 -7.77 -6.76
C GLN A 734 44.00 -8.54 -8.06
N LEU A 735 43.29 -8.17 -9.14
CA LEU A 735 43.53 -8.66 -10.49
C LEU A 735 44.72 -7.96 -11.18
N GLU A 736 45.32 -6.94 -10.54
CA GLU A 736 46.43 -6.12 -11.04
C GLU A 736 46.14 -5.39 -12.37
N THR A 737 44.86 -5.21 -12.72
CA THR A 737 44.50 -4.45 -13.92
C THR A 737 44.30 -2.98 -13.60
N GLU A 738 44.85 -2.11 -14.44
CA GLU A 738 44.55 -0.69 -14.40
C GLU A 738 43.46 -0.29 -15.40
N MET A 739 42.91 -1.21 -16.20
CA MET A 739 41.94 -0.91 -17.27
C MET A 739 40.53 -0.77 -16.72
N ILE A 740 40.33 0.17 -15.80
CA ILE A 740 39.06 0.47 -15.14
C ILE A 740 38.60 1.90 -15.44
N GLY A 741 37.35 2.07 -15.87
CA GLY A 741 36.81 3.36 -16.29
C GLY A 741 35.30 3.36 -16.49
N SER A 742 34.79 4.45 -17.05
CA SER A 742 33.36 4.65 -17.37
C SER A 742 33.21 5.28 -18.75
N LEU A 743 32.08 5.04 -19.42
CA LEU A 743 31.75 5.66 -20.71
C LEU A 743 31.62 7.19 -20.60
N ASN A 744 31.17 7.70 -19.45
CA ASN A 744 30.89 9.12 -19.26
C ASN A 744 32.14 9.96 -18.96
N VAL A 745 33.34 9.36 -18.91
CA VAL A 745 34.60 10.07 -18.67
C VAL A 745 35.22 10.48 -20.00
N GLU A 746 35.02 11.75 -20.39
CA GLU A 746 35.54 12.34 -21.63
C GLU A 746 36.40 13.59 -21.35
N GLY A 747 37.72 13.40 -21.20
CA GLY A 747 38.77 14.41 -21.42
C GLY A 747 38.89 15.62 -20.47
N SER A 748 37.79 16.17 -19.94
CA SER A 748 37.81 17.29 -18.98
C SER A 748 37.80 16.76 -17.55
N ASN A 749 38.88 17.05 -16.81
CA ASN A 749 39.00 16.74 -15.38
C ASN A 749 38.67 17.94 -14.50
N ILE A 750 37.91 18.91 -15.01
CA ILE A 750 37.55 20.08 -14.20
C ILE A 750 36.54 19.65 -13.11
N GLN A 751 36.78 20.14 -11.91
CA GLN A 751 35.96 19.82 -10.74
C GLN A 751 35.32 21.09 -10.19
N SER A 752 34.18 20.92 -9.52
CA SER A 752 33.56 21.98 -8.76
C SER A 752 34.52 22.47 -7.66
N THR A 753 34.58 23.79 -7.50
CA THR A 753 35.38 24.47 -6.48
C THR A 753 34.52 25.27 -5.50
N VAL A 754 33.19 25.25 -5.70
CA VAL A 754 32.20 25.87 -4.82
C VAL A 754 31.09 24.88 -4.50
N LYS A 755 30.49 25.04 -3.32
CA LYS A 755 29.28 24.31 -2.91
C LYS A 755 27.99 24.98 -3.37
N TYR A 756 26.90 24.24 -3.39
CA TYR A 756 25.58 24.77 -3.76
C TYR A 756 25.15 25.94 -2.85
N GLU A 757 25.46 25.86 -1.56
CA GLU A 757 25.12 26.91 -0.59
C GLU A 757 25.93 28.19 -0.81
N GLU A 758 27.07 28.10 -1.50
CA GLU A 758 27.90 29.26 -1.80
C GLU A 758 27.31 30.15 -2.89
N LEU A 759 26.41 29.62 -3.73
CA LEU A 759 25.64 30.41 -4.70
C LEU A 759 24.80 31.49 -4.00
N ASN A 760 24.38 31.26 -2.76
CA ASN A 760 23.57 32.20 -1.98
C ASN A 760 24.21 33.58 -1.87
N ASN A 761 25.55 33.67 -1.89
CA ASN A 761 26.29 34.93 -1.75
C ASN A 761 27.16 35.26 -2.98
N ALA A 762 26.88 34.65 -4.13
CA ALA A 762 27.53 35.02 -5.39
C ALA A 762 27.13 36.45 -5.78
N GLU A 763 28.11 37.24 -6.24
CA GLU A 763 27.88 38.58 -6.79
C GLU A 763 27.50 38.55 -8.28
N LEU A 764 27.85 37.45 -8.95
CA LEU A 764 27.51 37.16 -10.34
C LEU A 764 27.46 35.65 -10.53
N ILE A 765 26.45 35.16 -11.23
CA ILE A 765 26.36 33.78 -11.70
C ILE A 765 26.46 33.81 -13.22
N LEU A 766 27.43 33.08 -13.77
CA LEU A 766 27.49 32.77 -15.20
C LEU A 766 26.94 31.36 -15.39
N ALA A 767 25.75 31.22 -15.97
CA ALA A 767 25.18 29.91 -16.33
C ALA A 767 25.56 29.59 -17.78
N VAL A 768 26.41 28.58 -17.97
CA VAL A 768 26.94 28.20 -19.28
C VAL A 768 26.38 26.85 -19.71
N GLY A 769 25.71 26.82 -20.86
CA GLY A 769 24.95 25.69 -21.37
C GLY A 769 23.48 25.73 -20.96
N ASN A 770 22.77 24.62 -21.15
CA ASN A 770 21.32 24.54 -20.94
C ASN A 770 20.98 24.11 -19.50
N VAL A 771 21.49 24.86 -18.51
CA VAL A 771 21.46 24.48 -17.08
C VAL A 771 20.04 24.16 -16.59
N TYR A 772 19.02 24.94 -16.95
CA TYR A 772 17.66 24.70 -16.47
C TYR A 772 17.04 23.46 -17.13
N GLU A 773 17.23 23.29 -18.43
CA GLU A 773 16.67 22.19 -19.21
C GLU A 773 17.30 20.85 -18.80
N SER A 774 18.62 20.84 -18.63
CA SER A 774 19.40 19.66 -18.21
C SER A 774 19.22 19.35 -16.72
N PHE A 775 19.15 20.39 -15.88
CA PHE A 775 19.22 20.29 -14.42
C PHE A 775 18.20 21.23 -13.75
N ALA A 776 16.91 20.98 -14.00
CA ALA A 776 15.81 21.85 -13.53
C ALA A 776 15.90 22.28 -12.05
N PRO A 777 16.25 21.43 -11.06
CA PRO A 777 16.37 21.88 -9.68
C PRO A 777 17.46 22.94 -9.49
N MET A 778 18.58 22.86 -10.23
CA MET A 778 19.63 23.88 -10.22
C MET A 778 19.16 25.16 -10.90
N GLY A 779 18.46 25.06 -12.03
CA GLY A 779 17.86 26.21 -12.71
C GLY A 779 16.89 26.99 -11.80
N VAL A 780 16.01 26.26 -11.10
CA VAL A 780 15.08 26.84 -10.11
C VAL A 780 15.84 27.49 -8.95
N LYS A 781 16.89 26.84 -8.43
CA LYS A 781 17.74 27.42 -7.38
C LYS A 781 18.32 28.75 -7.85
N ILE A 782 19.03 28.78 -8.99
CA ILE A 782 19.65 29.99 -9.54
C ILE A 782 18.63 31.13 -9.71
N LYS A 783 17.47 30.83 -10.31
CA LYS A 783 16.35 31.79 -10.46
C LYS A 783 15.94 32.38 -9.10
N ASN A 784 15.68 31.52 -8.12
CA ASN A 784 15.12 31.94 -6.84
C ASN A 784 16.12 32.67 -5.93
N LEU A 785 17.43 32.56 -6.21
CA LEU A 785 18.45 33.34 -5.52
C LEU A 785 18.41 34.84 -5.85
N LYS A 786 17.82 35.23 -6.98
CA LYS A 786 17.72 36.63 -7.44
C LYS A 786 19.08 37.37 -7.38
N ARG A 787 20.14 36.68 -7.81
CA ARG A 787 21.49 37.24 -7.95
C ARG A 787 21.72 37.69 -9.39
N PRO A 788 22.66 38.63 -9.63
CA PRO A 788 23.03 38.99 -10.99
C PRO A 788 23.40 37.73 -11.79
N LEU A 789 22.72 37.52 -12.92
CA LEU A 789 22.79 36.31 -13.70
C LEU A 789 23.05 36.64 -15.17
N ILE A 790 24.04 35.97 -15.76
CA ILE A 790 24.24 35.96 -17.21
C ILE A 790 24.05 34.52 -17.70
N SER A 791 23.10 34.34 -18.62
CA SER A 791 22.83 33.07 -19.30
C SER A 791 23.61 33.01 -20.61
N ILE A 792 24.37 31.93 -20.85
CA ILE A 792 25.22 31.78 -22.04
C ILE A 792 25.02 30.39 -22.60
N SER A 793 24.54 30.27 -23.83
CA SER A 793 24.18 28.97 -24.41
C SER A 793 24.28 28.96 -25.94
N THR A 794 24.17 27.78 -26.54
CA THR A 794 24.06 27.63 -28.01
C THR A 794 22.64 27.79 -28.52
N SER A 795 21.65 27.66 -27.63
CA SER A 795 20.21 27.77 -27.90
C SER A 795 19.52 28.46 -26.73
N GLY A 796 18.40 29.15 -26.94
CA GLY A 796 17.68 29.79 -25.85
C GLY A 796 17.31 28.85 -24.71
N THR A 797 17.36 29.37 -23.47
CA THR A 797 17.11 28.63 -22.23
C THR A 797 16.05 29.33 -21.38
N ARG A 798 15.45 28.61 -20.43
CA ARG A 798 14.52 29.23 -19.46
C ARG A 798 15.19 30.26 -18.55
N LEU A 799 16.50 30.16 -18.30
CA LEU A 799 17.21 31.15 -17.49
C LEU A 799 17.30 32.51 -18.19
N ASP A 800 17.16 32.56 -19.51
CA ASP A 800 17.21 33.81 -20.27
C ASP A 800 16.14 34.79 -19.76
N ASN A 801 14.94 34.29 -19.44
CA ASN A 801 13.81 35.07 -18.92
C ASN A 801 14.05 35.65 -17.51
N PHE A 802 15.03 35.12 -16.78
CA PHE A 802 15.34 35.51 -15.40
C PHE A 802 16.74 36.14 -15.27
N SER A 803 17.46 36.27 -16.38
CA SER A 803 18.84 36.77 -16.43
C SER A 803 18.88 38.29 -16.63
N ASP A 804 19.92 38.94 -16.10
CA ASP A 804 20.18 40.36 -16.38
C ASP A 804 20.73 40.55 -17.82
N ALA A 805 21.36 39.52 -18.37
CA ALA A 805 21.76 39.43 -19.76
C ALA A 805 21.80 37.97 -20.24
N SER A 806 21.43 37.73 -21.49
CA SER A 806 21.54 36.42 -22.14
C SER A 806 22.29 36.52 -23.47
N TYR A 807 23.15 35.54 -23.74
CA TYR A 807 23.98 35.47 -24.95
C TYR A 807 23.84 34.10 -25.60
N GLN A 808 23.24 34.09 -26.79
CA GLN A 808 23.07 32.90 -27.61
C GLN A 808 24.07 32.96 -28.77
N THR A 809 25.01 32.00 -28.82
CA THR A 809 26.01 31.92 -29.91
C THR A 809 26.19 30.49 -30.38
N SER A 810 26.33 30.30 -31.69
CA SER A 810 26.62 28.99 -32.28
C SER A 810 28.03 28.49 -31.96
N ASN A 811 28.94 29.36 -31.52
CA ASN A 811 30.33 29.01 -31.25
C ASN A 811 30.82 29.53 -29.88
N LEU A 812 30.47 28.77 -28.83
CA LEU A 812 30.92 29.04 -27.46
C LEU A 812 32.45 29.00 -27.31
N GLU A 813 33.16 28.20 -28.11
CA GLU A 813 34.61 28.09 -28.03
C GLU A 813 35.28 29.42 -28.44
N THR A 814 34.86 30.02 -29.55
CA THR A 814 35.32 31.35 -29.97
C THR A 814 34.96 32.41 -28.93
N LEU A 815 33.72 32.41 -28.43
CA LEU A 815 33.26 33.37 -27.42
C LEU A 815 34.15 33.34 -26.17
N PHE A 816 34.36 32.17 -25.56
CA PHE A 816 35.15 32.06 -24.34
C PHE A 816 36.65 32.23 -24.57
N THR A 817 37.15 31.92 -25.78
CA THR A 817 38.52 32.28 -26.18
C THR A 817 38.70 33.80 -26.18
N ASN A 818 37.75 34.56 -26.71
CA ASN A 818 37.80 36.02 -26.75
C ASN A 818 37.61 36.61 -25.34
N VAL A 819 36.71 36.05 -24.51
CA VAL A 819 36.57 36.44 -23.09
C VAL A 819 37.91 36.28 -22.35
N LEU A 820 38.58 35.14 -22.51
CA LEU A 820 39.87 34.88 -21.89
C LEU A 820 40.96 35.85 -22.39
N ALA A 821 40.99 36.14 -23.69
CA ALA A 821 41.92 37.10 -24.28
C ALA A 821 41.75 38.51 -23.70
N ILE A 822 40.50 38.98 -23.56
CA ILE A 822 40.17 40.29 -22.99
C ILE A 822 40.55 40.35 -21.51
N LEU A 823 40.22 39.32 -20.72
CA LEU A 823 40.59 39.24 -19.30
C LEU A 823 42.10 39.16 -19.08
N SER A 824 42.85 38.72 -20.09
CA SER A 824 44.33 38.68 -20.09
C SER A 824 44.98 39.97 -20.61
N GLY A 825 44.19 40.99 -20.98
CA GLY A 825 44.69 42.30 -21.43
C GLY A 825 45.10 42.38 -22.90
N LYS A 826 44.65 41.46 -23.76
CA LYS A 826 44.88 41.53 -25.23
C LYS A 826 43.80 42.39 -25.90
N ALA A 827 44.22 43.30 -26.80
CA ALA A 827 43.30 44.10 -27.61
C ALA A 827 42.71 43.25 -28.74
N VAL A 828 41.41 43.37 -28.96
CA VAL A 828 40.70 42.74 -30.09
C VAL A 828 40.71 43.73 -31.26
N GLU A 829 41.40 43.42 -32.35
CA GLU A 829 41.41 44.23 -33.58
C GLU A 829 40.20 43.82 -34.46
N ASN A 830 39.35 44.77 -34.83
CA ASN A 830 38.10 44.60 -35.60
C ASN A 830 37.03 43.70 -34.94
N PRO A 831 36.25 44.21 -33.98
CA PRO A 831 35.29 43.42 -33.22
C PRO A 831 34.09 42.95 -34.05
N THR A 832 33.85 41.64 -34.04
CA THR A 832 32.62 40.97 -34.46
C THR A 832 31.52 41.10 -33.39
N ASN A 833 30.31 40.61 -33.66
CA ASN A 833 29.24 40.59 -32.65
C ASN A 833 29.61 39.70 -31.45
N ASP A 834 30.27 38.56 -31.69
CA ASP A 834 30.77 37.69 -30.63
C ASP A 834 31.84 38.39 -29.77
N ASP A 835 32.63 39.31 -30.34
CA ASP A 835 33.60 40.11 -29.59
C ASP A 835 32.94 41.13 -28.67
N TYR A 836 31.80 41.70 -29.08
CA TYR A 836 31.02 42.58 -28.22
C TYR A 836 30.41 41.83 -27.03
N GLN A 837 29.84 40.64 -27.28
CA GLN A 837 29.33 39.76 -26.22
C GLN A 837 30.45 39.35 -25.26
N ALA A 838 31.61 38.93 -25.80
CA ALA A 838 32.78 38.58 -25.01
C ALA A 838 33.24 39.74 -24.11
N GLN A 839 33.24 40.97 -24.62
CA GLN A 839 33.61 42.16 -23.86
C GLN A 839 32.64 42.42 -22.70
N GLN A 840 31.33 42.27 -22.93
CA GLN A 840 30.33 42.46 -21.87
C GLN A 840 30.45 41.40 -20.77
N ILE A 841 30.62 40.13 -21.15
CA ILE A 841 30.83 39.02 -20.22
C ILE A 841 32.13 39.24 -19.42
N ALA A 842 33.23 39.57 -20.10
CA ALA A 842 34.52 39.84 -19.45
C ALA A 842 34.43 41.00 -18.46
N ASN A 843 33.78 42.11 -18.82
CA ASN A 843 33.61 43.27 -17.94
C ASN A 843 32.78 42.95 -16.70
N ALA A 844 31.65 42.25 -16.88
CA ALA A 844 30.80 41.81 -15.78
C ALA A 844 31.55 40.85 -14.85
N TYR A 845 32.22 39.85 -15.43
CA TYR A 845 33.03 38.89 -14.68
C TYR A 845 34.18 39.56 -13.93
N GLN A 846 34.89 40.52 -14.55
CA GLN A 846 35.99 41.26 -13.92
C GLN A 846 35.51 42.13 -12.76
N LYS A 847 34.34 42.78 -12.89
CA LYS A 847 33.75 43.65 -11.86
C LYS A 847 33.28 42.87 -10.62
N ALA A 848 32.76 41.65 -10.79
CA ALA A 848 32.28 40.84 -9.68
C ALA A 848 33.45 40.28 -8.85
N ASN A 849 33.48 40.48 -7.53
CA ASN A 849 34.50 39.86 -6.69
C ASN A 849 34.21 38.38 -6.46
N LYS A 850 32.92 38.03 -6.40
CA LYS A 850 32.43 36.68 -6.12
C LYS A 850 31.67 36.06 -7.31
N PRO A 851 32.30 35.86 -8.48
CA PRO A 851 31.62 35.23 -9.60
C PRO A 851 31.66 33.72 -9.48
N VAL A 852 30.55 33.06 -9.74
CA VAL A 852 30.45 31.61 -9.87
C VAL A 852 30.07 31.26 -11.30
N ILE A 853 30.81 30.35 -11.92
CA ILE A 853 30.50 29.79 -13.24
C ILE A 853 29.83 28.44 -13.02
N VAL A 854 28.56 28.31 -13.41
CA VAL A 854 27.81 27.06 -13.41
C VAL A 854 27.87 26.47 -14.81
N ILE A 855 28.37 25.24 -14.93
CA ILE A 855 28.68 24.60 -16.21
C ILE A 855 27.82 23.36 -16.37
N ASP A 856 26.98 23.32 -17.40
CA ASP A 856 26.27 22.11 -17.83
C ASP A 856 27.20 21.22 -18.68
N GLU A 857 27.76 20.15 -18.09
CA GLU A 857 28.67 19.25 -18.82
C GLU A 857 27.97 18.42 -19.91
N LEU A 858 26.62 18.37 -19.94
CA LEU A 858 25.89 17.65 -20.99
C LEU A 858 25.85 18.42 -22.31
N THR A 859 25.91 19.76 -22.24
CA THR A 859 25.80 20.63 -23.42
C THR A 859 27.08 21.41 -23.72
N VAL A 860 28.00 21.50 -22.75
CA VAL A 860 29.28 22.22 -22.89
C VAL A 860 30.42 21.24 -23.12
N SER A 861 31.16 21.41 -24.22
CA SER A 861 32.26 20.51 -24.59
C SER A 861 33.45 20.57 -23.62
N PRO A 862 34.24 19.49 -23.48
CA PRO A 862 35.43 19.47 -22.63
C PRO A 862 36.44 20.61 -22.90
N VAL A 863 36.54 21.06 -24.16
CA VAL A 863 37.40 22.18 -24.56
C VAL A 863 36.92 23.49 -23.94
N ILE A 864 35.61 23.76 -24.01
CA ILE A 864 35.01 24.95 -23.41
C ILE A 864 35.09 24.90 -21.88
N GLN A 865 34.85 23.74 -21.27
CA GLN A 865 35.00 23.54 -19.82
C GLN A 865 36.41 23.93 -19.36
N LYS A 866 37.45 23.54 -20.11
CA LYS A 866 38.84 23.92 -19.83
C LYS A 866 39.07 25.43 -19.95
N LEU A 867 38.54 26.08 -20.98
CA LEU A 867 38.62 27.54 -21.16
C LEU A 867 37.99 28.29 -19.97
N LEU A 868 36.83 27.84 -19.48
CA LEU A 868 36.18 28.41 -18.30
C LEU A 868 37.03 28.25 -17.04
N GLY A 869 37.72 27.12 -16.91
CA GLY A 869 38.75 26.90 -15.90
C GLY A 869 39.89 27.91 -15.97
N GLU A 870 40.45 28.08 -17.15
CA GLU A 870 41.54 29.02 -17.41
C GLU A 870 41.11 30.47 -17.10
N ILE A 871 39.87 30.85 -17.39
CA ILE A 871 39.30 32.15 -16.99
C ILE A 871 39.31 32.34 -15.47
N ALA A 872 38.80 31.35 -14.73
CA ALA A 872 38.74 31.42 -13.27
C ALA A 872 40.13 31.44 -12.61
N VAL A 873 41.08 30.68 -13.14
CA VAL A 873 42.48 30.65 -12.68
C VAL A 873 43.21 31.96 -13.01
N THR A 874 43.12 32.44 -14.26
CA THR A 874 43.81 33.64 -14.75
C THR A 874 43.40 34.89 -13.98
N THR A 875 42.13 34.97 -13.60
CA THR A 875 41.60 36.11 -12.83
C THR A 875 41.76 35.96 -11.32
N GLY A 876 42.25 34.82 -10.82
CA GLY A 876 42.39 34.53 -9.38
C GLY A 876 41.06 34.39 -8.64
N LYS A 877 39.96 34.11 -9.36
CA LYS A 877 38.59 34.02 -8.84
C LYS A 877 38.14 32.56 -8.66
N ILE A 878 39.04 31.73 -8.14
CA ILE A 878 38.84 30.30 -7.87
C ILE A 878 39.37 29.96 -6.46
N ASN A 879 38.91 28.86 -5.86
CA ASN A 879 39.36 28.34 -4.56
C ASN A 879 39.21 29.34 -3.39
N LYS A 880 38.18 30.19 -3.43
CA LYS A 880 37.79 31.07 -2.33
C LYS A 880 36.27 31.00 -2.16
N PRO A 881 35.73 31.29 -0.96
CA PRO A 881 34.30 31.25 -0.76
C PRO A 881 33.54 32.13 -1.77
N HIS A 882 32.46 31.56 -2.31
CA HIS A 882 31.52 32.19 -3.24
C HIS A 882 32.11 32.56 -4.60
N ARG A 883 33.22 31.96 -5.01
CA ARG A 883 33.78 32.17 -6.34
C ARG A 883 34.53 30.97 -6.88
N GLY A 884 34.28 30.65 -8.14
CA GLY A 884 34.87 29.50 -8.80
C GLY A 884 33.92 28.86 -9.78
N LEU A 885 33.97 27.54 -9.83
CA LEU A 885 33.30 26.70 -10.81
C LEU A 885 32.36 25.72 -10.11
N LEU A 886 31.19 25.51 -10.69
CA LEU A 886 30.28 24.45 -10.31
C LEU A 886 29.94 23.66 -11.57
N THR A 887 30.40 22.41 -11.68
CA THR A 887 30.19 21.62 -12.89
C THR A 887 29.14 20.56 -12.67
N LEU A 888 28.14 20.50 -13.54
CA LEU A 888 26.98 19.62 -13.41
C LEU A 888 27.19 18.41 -14.32
N LYS A 889 27.51 17.28 -13.70
CA LYS A 889 27.84 16.00 -14.36
C LYS A 889 26.59 15.18 -14.70
N LYS A 890 26.74 14.21 -15.60
CA LYS A 890 25.64 13.36 -16.08
C LYS A 890 25.05 12.43 -15.00
N GLU A 891 25.89 11.70 -14.27
CA GLU A 891 25.44 10.63 -13.38
C GLU A 891 25.55 10.99 -11.89
N ALA A 892 24.73 10.34 -11.07
CA ALA A 892 24.52 10.70 -9.67
C ALA A 892 25.77 10.67 -8.77
N ASN A 893 26.67 9.71 -9.00
CA ASN A 893 27.92 9.59 -8.24
C ASN A 893 29.17 9.79 -9.12
N ALA A 894 29.04 10.60 -10.19
CA ALA A 894 30.16 10.90 -11.09
C ALA A 894 31.37 11.46 -10.35
N GLN A 895 31.17 12.35 -9.38
CA GLN A 895 32.26 12.92 -8.59
C GLN A 895 32.93 11.85 -7.71
N GLY A 896 32.16 11.00 -7.01
CA GLY A 896 32.72 9.94 -6.16
C GLY A 896 33.47 8.88 -6.96
N SER A 897 32.98 8.55 -8.16
CA SER A 897 33.68 7.69 -9.12
C SER A 897 35.04 8.26 -9.52
N ILE A 898 35.10 9.56 -9.85
CA ILE A 898 36.36 10.24 -10.18
C ILE A 898 37.32 10.26 -8.97
N ASP A 899 36.81 10.58 -7.78
CA ASP A 899 37.59 10.65 -6.54
C ASP A 899 38.22 9.30 -6.17
N LEU A 900 37.53 8.19 -6.49
CA LEU A 900 38.03 6.81 -6.31
C LEU A 900 38.93 6.31 -7.46
N GLY A 901 39.21 7.17 -8.44
CA GLY A 901 40.19 6.89 -9.50
C GLY A 901 39.64 6.11 -10.69
N PHE A 902 38.35 6.27 -11.02
CA PHE A 902 37.72 5.78 -12.26
C PHE A 902 37.84 6.84 -13.37
N THR A 903 39.07 7.23 -13.71
CA THR A 903 39.35 8.38 -14.60
C THR A 903 39.68 7.99 -16.03
N LYS A 904 39.68 6.68 -16.38
CA LYS A 904 39.93 6.24 -17.75
C LYS A 904 38.67 6.33 -18.59
N SER A 905 38.82 6.84 -19.81
CA SER A 905 37.73 6.89 -20.79
C SER A 905 37.33 5.49 -21.23
N GLY A 906 36.02 5.20 -21.14
CA GLY A 906 35.45 3.93 -21.61
C GLY A 906 35.72 3.69 -23.10
N SER A 907 35.77 4.75 -23.92
CA SER A 907 36.11 4.67 -25.35
C SER A 907 37.53 4.13 -25.59
N ASN A 908 38.49 4.43 -24.71
CA ASN A 908 39.85 3.89 -24.77
C ASN A 908 39.89 2.41 -24.34
N ILE A 909 39.08 2.01 -23.36
CA ILE A 909 38.95 0.60 -22.97
C ILE A 909 38.33 -0.19 -24.12
N LEU A 910 37.25 0.31 -24.73
CA LEU A 910 36.60 -0.32 -25.88
C LEU A 910 37.52 -0.38 -27.11
N SER A 911 38.35 0.64 -27.37
CA SER A 911 39.32 0.56 -28.48
C SER A 911 40.36 -0.56 -28.24
N ARG A 912 40.77 -0.79 -26.99
CA ARG A 912 41.67 -1.91 -26.64
C ARG A 912 41.00 -3.28 -26.74
N VAL A 913 39.68 -3.35 -26.61
CA VAL A 913 38.90 -4.55 -26.95
C VAL A 913 38.98 -4.79 -28.46
N LYS A 914 38.71 -3.77 -29.29
CA LYS A 914 38.79 -3.88 -30.75
C LYS A 914 40.19 -4.27 -31.25
N ASP A 915 41.24 -3.77 -30.59
CA ASP A 915 42.64 -4.11 -30.89
C ASP A 915 43.06 -5.50 -30.34
N GLY A 916 42.14 -6.24 -29.71
CA GLY A 916 42.36 -7.60 -29.20
C GLY A 916 43.26 -7.69 -27.95
N ARG A 917 43.56 -6.56 -27.29
CA ARG A 917 44.39 -6.50 -26.07
C ARG A 917 43.63 -6.88 -24.81
N ILE A 918 42.34 -6.56 -24.75
CA ILE A 918 41.44 -6.98 -23.68
C ILE A 918 40.77 -8.29 -24.08
N LYS A 919 40.94 -9.32 -23.26
CA LYS A 919 40.38 -10.67 -23.44
C LYS A 919 39.19 -10.94 -22.53
N ALA A 920 39.11 -10.27 -21.38
CA ALA A 920 37.94 -10.27 -20.53
C ALA A 920 37.41 -8.85 -20.32
N LEU A 921 36.10 -8.65 -20.43
CA LEU A 921 35.45 -7.38 -20.15
C LEU A 921 34.35 -7.58 -19.11
N VAL A 922 34.41 -6.81 -18.03
CA VAL A 922 33.37 -6.74 -17.01
C VAL A 922 32.63 -5.42 -17.15
N ILE A 923 31.35 -5.49 -17.49
CA ILE A 923 30.48 -4.33 -17.66
C ILE A 923 29.51 -4.30 -16.48
N ILE A 924 29.55 -3.22 -15.70
CA ILE A 924 28.77 -3.05 -14.48
C ILE A 924 27.86 -1.83 -14.63
N GLY A 925 26.58 -2.07 -14.88
CA GLY A 925 25.53 -1.04 -14.97
C GLY A 925 25.69 -0.01 -16.10
N GLU A 926 26.67 -0.17 -16.99
CA GLU A 926 26.85 0.69 -18.17
C GLU A 926 25.88 0.31 -19.28
N GLU A 927 25.33 1.33 -19.95
CA GLU A 927 24.36 1.21 -21.02
C GLU A 927 24.87 1.91 -22.29
N GLY A 928 24.26 1.63 -23.45
CA GLY A 928 24.60 2.32 -24.70
C GLY A 928 25.90 1.87 -25.38
N ILE A 929 26.46 0.72 -24.98
CA ILE A 929 27.61 0.12 -25.65
C ILE A 929 27.16 -0.56 -26.94
N ASP A 930 27.76 -0.18 -28.07
CA ASP A 930 27.59 -0.93 -29.32
C ASP A 930 28.26 -2.30 -29.17
N THR A 931 27.42 -3.34 -29.18
CA THR A 931 27.87 -4.71 -28.99
C THR A 931 28.32 -5.37 -30.30
N THR A 932 28.10 -4.75 -31.47
CA THR A 932 28.33 -5.36 -32.79
C THR A 932 29.77 -5.86 -32.94
N ASP A 933 30.75 -5.04 -32.56
CA ASP A 933 32.19 -5.34 -32.62
C ASP A 933 32.76 -5.82 -31.27
N LEU A 934 31.90 -6.18 -30.30
CA LEU A 934 32.34 -6.56 -28.95
C LEU A 934 32.74 -8.05 -28.92
N GLU A 935 33.96 -8.34 -29.35
CA GLU A 935 34.54 -9.69 -29.33
C GLU A 935 35.59 -9.83 -28.21
N VAL A 936 35.23 -10.57 -27.16
CA VAL A 936 36.12 -10.94 -26.04
C VAL A 936 35.96 -12.42 -25.70
N GLU A 937 36.98 -13.04 -25.11
CA GLU A 937 36.93 -14.45 -24.69
C GLU A 937 35.99 -14.67 -23.50
N TYR A 938 35.83 -13.64 -22.66
CA TYR A 938 34.94 -13.68 -21.50
C TYR A 938 34.30 -12.31 -21.23
N LEU A 939 32.98 -12.25 -21.38
CA LEU A 939 32.16 -11.07 -21.12
C LEU A 939 31.30 -11.31 -19.88
N VAL A 940 31.41 -10.42 -18.90
CA VAL A 940 30.52 -10.38 -17.74
C VAL A 940 29.63 -9.14 -17.83
N ALA A 941 28.33 -9.31 -17.65
CA ALA A 941 27.36 -8.23 -17.57
C ALA A 941 26.66 -8.23 -16.21
N MET A 942 26.92 -7.20 -15.40
CA MET A 942 26.14 -6.93 -14.20
C MET A 942 25.08 -5.88 -14.55
N SER A 943 23.80 -6.28 -14.58
CA SER A 943 22.70 -5.43 -15.05
C SER A 943 21.42 -5.65 -14.24
N MET A 944 20.60 -4.60 -14.16
CA MET A 944 19.25 -4.70 -13.61
C MET A 944 18.28 -5.38 -14.59
N PHE A 945 18.50 -5.22 -15.90
CA PHE A 945 17.58 -5.65 -16.96
C PHE A 945 18.28 -6.42 -18.08
N PRO A 946 17.55 -7.31 -18.78
CA PRO A 946 18.01 -7.90 -20.03
C PRO A 946 18.32 -6.82 -21.09
N SER A 947 19.39 -7.01 -21.84
CA SER A 947 19.86 -6.13 -22.91
C SER A 947 20.73 -6.89 -23.93
N ASN A 948 21.08 -6.25 -25.04
CA ASN A 948 22.04 -6.80 -26.01
C ASN A 948 23.38 -7.20 -25.36
N ILE A 949 23.78 -6.54 -24.27
CA ILE A 949 25.00 -6.86 -23.53
C ILE A 949 24.81 -8.17 -22.75
N THR A 950 23.71 -8.33 -22.02
CA THR A 950 23.43 -9.57 -21.26
C THR A 950 23.20 -10.75 -22.18
N ASP A 951 22.65 -10.50 -23.37
CA ASP A 951 22.43 -11.51 -24.40
C ASP A 951 23.73 -11.99 -25.03
N LYS A 952 24.79 -11.19 -25.05
CA LYS A 952 26.12 -11.65 -25.49
C LYS A 952 26.97 -12.21 -24.36
N ALA A 953 26.77 -11.74 -23.12
CA ALA A 953 27.60 -12.10 -21.97
C ALA A 953 27.72 -13.61 -21.75
N ASN A 954 28.91 -14.03 -21.30
CA ASN A 954 29.16 -15.38 -20.80
C ASN A 954 28.53 -15.55 -19.43
N LEU A 955 28.70 -14.55 -18.55
CA LEU A 955 28.11 -14.54 -17.21
C LEU A 955 27.27 -13.27 -17.03
N VAL A 956 26.02 -13.45 -16.62
CA VAL A 956 25.12 -12.36 -16.24
C VAL A 956 24.93 -12.40 -14.73
N LEU A 957 25.12 -11.26 -14.08
CA LEU A 957 24.91 -11.08 -12.65
C LEU A 957 23.83 -10.01 -12.43
N PRO A 958 22.96 -10.17 -11.42
CA PRO A 958 21.95 -9.18 -11.15
C PRO A 958 22.57 -7.94 -10.48
N LEU A 959 22.05 -6.76 -10.82
CA LEU A 959 22.37 -5.49 -10.17
C LEU A 959 21.14 -4.97 -9.41
N VAL A 960 21.37 -4.27 -8.29
CA VAL A 960 20.31 -3.63 -7.50
C VAL A 960 20.35 -2.11 -7.63
N SER A 961 19.20 -1.47 -7.40
CA SER A 961 19.06 -0.01 -7.43
C SER A 961 19.58 0.66 -6.16
N LEU A 962 19.75 1.99 -6.18
CA LEU A 962 20.11 2.75 -4.97
C LEU A 962 19.06 2.63 -3.86
N ALA A 963 17.79 2.45 -4.19
CA ALA A 963 16.72 2.28 -3.20
C ALA A 963 16.77 0.90 -2.50
N GLU A 964 17.52 -0.04 -3.07
CA GLU A 964 17.81 -1.37 -2.50
C GLU A 964 19.18 -1.42 -1.82
N SER A 965 19.92 -0.31 -1.79
CA SER A 965 21.31 -0.26 -1.35
C SER A 965 21.50 0.68 -0.16
N VAL A 966 22.58 0.49 0.58
CA VAL A 966 23.04 1.37 1.65
C VAL A 966 24.45 1.83 1.32
N GLY A 967 24.73 3.12 1.47
CA GLY A 967 26.05 3.65 1.22
C GLY A 967 26.05 5.16 1.10
N THR A 968 27.03 5.68 0.38
CA THR A 968 27.20 7.10 0.13
C THR A 968 27.38 7.43 -1.34
N LEU A 969 26.94 8.63 -1.73
CA LEU A 969 27.18 9.23 -3.03
C LEU A 969 27.85 10.59 -2.81
N THR A 970 28.79 10.95 -3.68
CA THR A 970 29.42 12.26 -3.71
C THR A 970 28.75 13.09 -4.80
N ARG A 971 28.00 14.11 -4.35
CA ARG A 971 27.39 15.13 -5.21
C ARG A 971 28.45 15.89 -5.98
N THR A 972 28.08 16.49 -7.10
CA THR A 972 29.01 17.20 -7.97
C THR A 972 29.79 18.34 -7.31
N ASP A 973 29.29 18.87 -6.19
CA ASP A 973 29.95 19.92 -5.39
C ASP A 973 30.86 19.37 -4.28
N GLY A 974 31.14 18.06 -4.29
CA GLY A 974 31.97 17.36 -3.31
C GLY A 974 31.23 16.98 -2.02
N THR A 975 29.93 17.27 -1.90
CA THR A 975 29.15 16.89 -0.71
C THR A 975 28.86 15.40 -0.72
N VAL A 976 29.29 14.69 0.33
CA VAL A 976 28.98 13.27 0.51
C VAL A 976 27.61 13.13 1.18
N GLN A 977 26.70 12.43 0.52
CA GLN A 977 25.34 12.17 0.95
C GLN A 977 25.14 10.68 1.25
N LYS A 978 24.38 10.39 2.31
CA LYS A 978 24.01 9.02 2.66
C LYS A 978 22.73 8.62 1.93
N THR A 979 22.70 7.40 1.40
CA THR A 979 21.47 6.74 0.95
C THR A 979 21.13 5.58 1.88
N CYS A 980 19.85 5.40 2.17
CA CYS A 980 19.34 4.30 2.98
C CYS A 980 18.51 3.35 2.11
N MET A 981 18.52 2.07 2.47
CA MET A 981 17.73 1.05 1.80
C MET A 981 16.25 1.27 2.11
N ALA A 982 15.47 1.62 1.09
CA ALA A 982 14.03 1.78 1.18
C ALA A 982 13.35 0.41 1.16
N ILE A 983 13.68 -0.43 0.19
CA ILE A 983 13.13 -1.79 0.06
C ILE A 983 14.25 -2.82 0.10
N LYS A 984 13.94 -4.05 0.54
CA LYS A 984 14.91 -5.15 0.48
C LYS A 984 15.25 -5.49 -0.98
N PRO A 985 16.52 -5.86 -1.29
CA PRO A 985 16.92 -6.28 -2.62
C PRO A 985 16.03 -7.40 -3.18
N LYS A 986 15.49 -7.22 -4.39
CA LYS A 986 14.71 -8.28 -5.07
C LYS A 986 15.55 -9.51 -5.42
N THR A 987 16.86 -9.35 -5.47
CA THR A 987 17.89 -10.38 -5.67
C THR A 987 18.16 -11.20 -4.42
N GLY A 988 17.68 -10.77 -3.25
CA GLY A 988 18.02 -11.36 -1.95
C GLY A 988 19.38 -10.94 -1.37
N ILE A 989 20.24 -10.28 -2.16
CA ILE A 989 21.57 -9.81 -1.78
C ILE A 989 21.89 -8.46 -2.42
N SER A 990 22.52 -7.55 -1.70
CA SER A 990 22.96 -6.24 -2.23
C SER A 990 24.19 -6.36 -3.15
N ASN A 991 24.48 -5.33 -3.95
CA ASN A 991 25.70 -5.35 -4.77
C ASN A 991 26.95 -5.36 -3.87
N TYR A 992 26.92 -4.64 -2.75
CA TYR A 992 28.03 -4.60 -1.79
C TYR A 992 28.36 -6.01 -1.27
N GLU A 993 27.36 -6.73 -0.77
CA GLU A 993 27.54 -8.09 -0.24
C GLU A 993 28.05 -9.05 -1.33
N MET A 994 27.49 -8.98 -2.55
CA MET A 994 27.95 -9.80 -3.67
C MET A 994 29.42 -9.54 -4.03
N LEU A 995 29.80 -8.26 -4.18
CA LEU A 995 31.17 -7.88 -4.54
C LEU A 995 32.17 -8.24 -3.43
N ASP A 996 31.79 -8.06 -2.16
CA ASP A 996 32.60 -8.43 -1.00
C ASP A 996 32.86 -9.96 -0.96
N GLU A 997 31.85 -10.78 -1.25
CA GLU A 997 32.05 -12.23 -1.37
C GLU A 997 33.02 -12.61 -2.51
N PHE A 998 32.95 -11.92 -3.64
CA PHE A 998 33.84 -12.18 -4.78
C PHE A 998 35.29 -11.83 -4.45
N ILE A 999 35.50 -10.71 -3.74
CA ILE A 999 36.82 -10.29 -3.25
C ILE A 999 37.37 -11.28 -2.23
N LYS A 1000 36.57 -11.72 -1.26
CA LYS A 1000 36.98 -12.72 -0.27
C LYS A 1000 37.42 -14.05 -0.90
N TYR A 1001 36.87 -14.41 -2.05
CA TYR A 1001 37.27 -15.60 -2.81
C TYR A 1001 38.54 -15.39 -3.64
N LEU A 1002 38.89 -14.15 -3.98
CA LEU A 1002 40.14 -13.82 -4.67
C LEU A 1002 41.37 -13.95 -3.77
N VAL A 1003 41.23 -13.58 -2.49
CA VAL A 1003 42.29 -13.65 -1.49
C VAL A 1003 42.62 -15.12 -1.18
N PRO A 1004 43.90 -15.55 -1.22
CA PRO A 1004 44.27 -16.88 -0.74
C PRO A 1004 43.85 -17.00 0.72
N ARG A 1005 43.04 -18.00 1.09
CA ARG A 1005 42.88 -18.35 2.51
C ARG A 1005 44.28 -18.68 3.04
N ALA A 1006 44.77 -17.85 3.96
CA ALA A 1006 46.08 -17.98 4.57
C ALA A 1006 46.26 -19.35 5.25
#